data_AF-A0A954X2E8-F1
#
_entry.id   AF-A0A954X2E8-F1
#
_cell.length_a   1.000
_cell.length_b   1.000
_cell.length_c   1.000
_cell.angle_alpha   90.00
_cell.angle_beta   90.00
_cell.angle_gamma   90.00
#
_symmetry.space_group_name_H-M   'P 1'
#
loop_
_entity.id
_entity.type
_entity.pdbx_description
1 polymer ?
#
loop_
_entity_poly.entity_id
_entity_poly.type
_entity_poly.pdbx_seq_one_letter_code
_entity_poly.pdbx_strand_id
1 'polypeptide(L)'
;DGWLYAAQGSTVTGDVRLYGSQDPPVHSMGQLIWRYHPPTRRYEIFAEGGGNTFGVEVDSKGRIYSGHNGGDTRGFHYVQGGYFQKGFGKHGDLSNPYSFGYFPQMKHHSVPRFTHTFLIYESHALPPDYQGKLFGVGPLQGHVVMSQIEPDGSTFRTKDTGHPLTTDDTWFRPVDIQEGPDGAIYVADFYEQRIDHASHYQGRVTPESGRVYRLRAKDAAPGRIVNLERMSNAELIEQLRSPIRWTRQTALRLLGQRRNAADDTQTNVALKTLIDKNTDQLALEALWALHWRGGLDEATAAELLDHDDPHVRLWTVRLMCDDGQVSPELASKLTRLAESELNVETRSQIACSARRLPADQAVAIVERLLRRTEDVSDPHIPLLLWWAIEAHAESHRDSVLTMFDEDSLWEEPLVKQHILERLMRRYAQAGTRRDLVTCAQLLRLAPSKPDAELLLKGFETAYQGRSLANLPDELLAAMAEVGGGSLALRLRRGEVQAIDESLRLIADEKSPVADRVMYVGVFGDIREPRAVAPLLQLATTAQSVALRAAALTALQSYDSPEIGVALVRQLKNFPAEVREVALSTIASRPAWTKSLLTALESGDIPRDDVPLVIVRKMLLHSDRSIAASVGKQWGSVEGANTVQMQQDVERFTNIVNSVPGNPYTGKVLFGQHCGKCHTLFGQGGQIGPDLTSFKRDDLRRMVVNIVNPSLEIREGFENFVILTDDGRALNGFIADQDNQVVILKSVDGQSQVIARDSIEEMRAIPRSVMPEGILKPLDEQQIRDLFAYLRAAQPLP
;
A
#
# COMPACT_ATOMS: atom_id res chain seq x y z
N ASP A 1 16.29 13.27 20.51
CA ASP A 1 17.49 12.99 19.70
C ASP A 1 18.06 14.22 18.97
N GLY A 2 17.49 15.42 19.10
CA GLY A 2 18.00 16.62 18.42
C GLY A 2 17.52 16.79 16.97
N TRP A 3 16.69 15.88 16.47
CA TRP A 3 16.04 15.95 15.17
C TRP A 3 14.70 16.67 15.24
N LEU A 4 14.35 17.38 14.17
CA LEU A 4 12.99 17.83 13.89
C LEU A 4 12.29 16.74 13.08
N TYR A 5 11.07 16.38 13.46
CA TYR A 5 10.24 15.42 12.73
C TYR A 5 9.02 16.13 12.13
N ALA A 6 8.62 15.72 10.94
CA ALA A 6 7.44 16.23 10.30
C ALA A 6 6.85 15.22 9.31
N ALA A 7 5.58 15.41 9.00
CA ALA A 7 4.83 14.55 8.11
C ALA A 7 4.66 15.21 6.73
N GLN A 8 4.66 14.40 5.69
CA GLN A 8 4.29 14.78 4.34
C GLN A 8 2.97 14.10 3.96
N GLY A 9 2.02 14.89 3.45
CA GLY A 9 0.70 14.43 3.03
C GLY A 9 0.71 13.65 1.73
N SER A 10 -0.44 13.10 1.33
CA SER A 10 -0.48 12.03 0.32
C SER A 10 -0.33 12.44 -1.14
N THR A 11 -0.52 13.71 -1.49
CA THR A 11 -0.48 14.20 -2.88
C THR A 11 0.72 15.11 -3.14
N VAL A 12 1.80 14.88 -2.40
CA VAL A 12 3.04 15.67 -2.49
C VAL A 12 4.12 14.81 -3.14
N THR A 13 4.79 15.38 -4.13
CA THR A 13 6.09 14.89 -4.63
C THR A 13 7.12 15.96 -4.32
N GLY A 14 8.28 15.58 -3.83
CA GLY A 14 9.29 16.52 -3.37
C GLY A 14 10.70 16.07 -3.69
N ASP A 15 11.49 17.00 -4.21
CA ASP A 15 12.95 16.88 -4.40
C ASP A 15 13.65 17.82 -3.41
N VAL A 16 14.02 17.29 -2.24
CA VAL A 16 14.57 18.08 -1.15
C VAL A 16 16.09 18.09 -1.22
N ARG A 17 16.70 19.28 -1.28
CA ARG A 17 18.16 19.43 -1.25
C ARG A 17 18.58 20.56 -0.31
N LEU A 18 19.76 20.43 0.26
CA LEU A 18 20.40 21.53 0.98
C LEU A 18 20.75 22.65 -0.01
N TYR A 19 20.32 23.88 0.28
CA TYR A 19 20.62 25.03 -0.56
C TYR A 19 22.15 25.20 -0.72
N GLY A 20 22.62 25.22 -1.96
CA GLY A 20 24.04 25.32 -2.31
C GLY A 20 24.79 23.98 -2.39
N SER A 21 24.19 22.85 -1.99
CA SER A 21 24.80 21.53 -2.21
C SER A 21 24.73 21.11 -3.69
N GLN A 22 25.73 20.35 -4.11
CA GLN A 22 25.77 19.65 -5.41
C GLN A 22 25.27 18.20 -5.30
N ASP A 23 24.92 17.75 -4.10
CA ASP A 23 24.38 16.41 -3.90
C ASP A 23 23.02 16.27 -4.61
N PRO A 24 22.70 15.07 -5.12
CA PRO A 24 21.37 14.78 -5.62
C PRO A 24 20.29 15.09 -4.57
N PRO A 25 19.11 15.60 -4.96
CA PRO A 25 18.01 15.79 -4.03
C PRO A 25 17.53 14.45 -3.47
N VAL A 26 17.05 14.47 -2.24
CA VAL A 26 16.28 13.37 -1.66
C VAL A 26 14.88 13.43 -2.27
N HIS A 27 14.62 12.52 -3.19
CA HIS A 27 13.32 12.38 -3.84
C HIS A 27 12.32 11.68 -2.93
N SER A 28 11.06 12.11 -2.98
CA SER A 28 9.95 11.46 -2.30
C SER A 28 8.64 11.63 -3.06
N MET A 29 7.78 10.62 -2.97
CA MET A 29 6.46 10.62 -3.58
C MET A 29 5.41 10.06 -2.62
N GLY A 30 4.40 10.89 -2.34
CA GLY A 30 3.32 10.58 -1.43
C GLY A 30 3.71 10.78 0.04
N GLN A 31 3.08 9.97 0.89
CA GLN A 31 3.17 10.08 2.34
C GLN A 31 4.52 9.62 2.87
N LEU A 32 4.99 10.32 3.90
CA LEU A 32 6.14 9.89 4.69
C LEU A 32 6.21 10.66 6.01
N ILE A 33 7.05 10.16 6.90
CA ILE A 33 7.64 10.93 7.98
C ILE A 33 9.07 11.25 7.57
N TRP A 34 9.43 12.54 7.59
CA TRP A 34 10.79 13.00 7.37
C TRP A 34 11.36 13.58 8.65
N ARG A 35 12.69 13.65 8.72
CA ARG A 35 13.38 14.34 9.80
C ARG A 35 14.54 15.20 9.29
N TYR A 36 14.79 16.30 9.99
CA TYR A 36 15.89 17.23 9.71
C TYR A 36 16.69 17.51 10.97
N HIS A 37 18.02 17.39 10.89
CA HIS A 37 18.92 17.68 12.00
C HIS A 37 19.49 19.10 11.87
N PRO A 38 19.07 20.07 12.70
CA PRO A 38 19.46 21.47 12.51
C PRO A 38 20.98 21.72 12.57
N PRO A 39 21.74 21.11 13.51
CA PRO A 39 23.20 21.32 13.57
C PRO A 39 23.96 20.82 12.33
N THR A 40 23.63 19.63 11.83
CA THR A 40 24.36 19.01 10.70
C THR A 40 23.71 19.29 9.35
N ARG A 41 22.51 19.89 9.35
CA ARG A 41 21.69 20.17 8.17
C ARG A 41 21.36 18.93 7.33
N ARG A 42 21.33 17.75 7.96
CA ARG A 42 20.98 16.47 7.32
C ARG A 42 19.45 16.36 7.24
N TYR A 43 18.92 16.10 6.05
CA TYR A 43 17.52 15.74 5.81
C TYR A 43 17.45 14.25 5.46
N GLU A 44 16.52 13.51 6.04
CA GLU A 44 16.26 12.13 5.66
C GLU A 44 14.78 11.77 5.77
N ILE A 45 14.35 10.83 4.92
CA ILE A 45 13.07 10.16 5.07
C ILE A 45 13.21 9.17 6.23
N PHE A 46 12.48 9.43 7.32
CA PHE A 46 12.49 8.55 8.49
C PHE A 46 11.71 7.27 8.21
N ALA A 47 10.55 7.38 7.57
CA ALA A 47 9.71 6.26 7.16
C ALA A 47 8.85 6.66 5.95
N GLU A 48 8.68 5.78 4.98
CA GLU A 48 7.90 6.03 3.77
C GLU A 48 6.54 5.35 3.82
N GLY A 49 5.53 6.03 3.29
CA GLY A 49 4.17 5.52 3.16
C GLY A 49 3.29 5.92 4.33
N GLY A 50 2.23 5.14 4.53
CA GLY A 50 1.17 5.46 5.46
C GLY A 50 -0.01 6.13 4.75
N GLY A 51 -0.96 6.60 5.53
CA GLY A 51 -2.09 7.35 5.01
C GLY A 51 -1.83 8.86 4.98
N ASN A 52 -2.60 9.64 4.22
CA ASN A 52 -2.65 11.11 4.31
C ASN A 52 -2.55 11.60 5.77
N THR A 53 -1.36 12.06 6.15
CA THR A 53 -0.93 12.37 7.51
C THR A 53 -1.37 13.78 7.89
N PHE A 54 -1.82 13.97 9.14
CA PHE A 54 -2.32 15.25 9.65
C PHE A 54 -1.46 15.85 10.78
N GLY A 55 -0.44 15.14 11.23
CA GLY A 55 0.46 15.59 12.29
C GLY A 55 1.55 14.55 12.57
N VAL A 56 2.45 14.86 13.49
CA VAL A 56 3.42 13.90 14.05
C VAL A 56 3.28 13.94 15.56
N GLU A 57 2.85 12.84 16.15
CA GLU A 57 2.78 12.69 17.59
C GLU A 57 3.97 11.85 18.08
N VAL A 58 4.59 12.32 19.16
CA VAL A 58 5.72 11.64 19.80
C VAL A 58 5.37 11.38 21.25
N ASP A 59 5.33 10.12 21.64
CA ASP A 59 5.00 9.74 23.01
C ASP A 59 6.21 9.87 23.96
N SER A 60 6.02 9.57 25.24
CA SER A 60 7.05 9.67 26.27
C SER A 60 8.21 8.70 26.07
N LYS A 61 8.03 7.64 25.28
CA LYS A 61 9.10 6.71 24.90
C LYS A 61 9.77 7.10 23.58
N GLY A 62 9.33 8.20 22.97
CA GLY A 62 9.86 8.72 21.71
C GLY A 62 9.42 7.92 20.48
N ARG A 63 8.32 7.16 20.60
CA ARG A 63 7.67 6.46 19.49
C ARG A 63 6.94 7.45 18.62
N ILE A 64 7.00 7.23 17.30
CA ILE A 64 6.47 8.17 16.31
C ILE A 64 5.13 7.67 15.79
N TYR A 65 4.11 8.52 15.83
CA TYR A 65 2.79 8.21 15.34
C TYR A 65 2.26 9.30 14.41
N SER A 66 1.34 8.92 13.53
CA SER A 66 0.54 9.89 12.78
C SER A 66 -0.85 9.36 12.53
N GLY A 67 -1.85 10.23 12.66
CA GLY A 67 -3.22 9.95 12.26
C GLY A 67 -3.40 10.05 10.75
N HIS A 68 -4.50 9.48 10.26
CA HIS A 68 -4.84 9.48 8.85
C HIS A 68 -6.35 9.57 8.66
N ASN A 69 -6.76 10.14 7.53
CA ASN A 69 -8.10 10.09 6.99
C ASN A 69 -8.53 8.67 6.50
N GLY A 70 -8.91 7.80 7.43
CA GLY A 70 -9.39 6.44 7.15
C GLY A 70 -10.52 6.00 8.09
N GLY A 71 -11.29 4.98 7.68
CA GLY A 71 -12.12 4.19 8.58
C GLY A 71 -11.31 3.06 9.21
N ASP A 72 -11.82 2.47 10.28
CA ASP A 72 -11.23 1.28 10.92
C ASP A 72 -9.72 1.46 11.27
N THR A 73 -9.35 2.65 11.71
CA THR A 73 -7.95 2.98 12.06
C THR A 73 -7.84 4.14 13.04
N ARG A 74 -6.76 4.17 13.83
CA ARG A 74 -6.26 5.38 14.51
C ARG A 74 -4.89 5.82 14.03
N GLY A 75 -4.52 5.44 12.80
CA GLY A 75 -3.27 5.85 12.15
C GLY A 75 -2.18 4.79 12.25
N PHE A 76 -0.94 5.25 12.21
CA PHE A 76 0.26 4.42 12.05
C PHE A 76 1.25 4.67 13.18
N HIS A 77 1.98 3.62 13.55
CA HIS A 77 3.19 3.68 14.38
C HIS A 77 4.41 3.53 13.46
N TYR A 78 5.19 4.60 13.32
CA TYR A 78 6.32 4.67 12.40
C TYR A 78 7.63 4.26 13.07
N VAL A 79 8.39 3.42 12.37
CA VAL A 79 9.74 2.98 12.75
C VAL A 79 10.75 3.40 11.68
N GLN A 80 12.00 3.55 12.08
CA GLN A 80 13.07 4.05 11.21
C GLN A 80 13.29 3.13 10.01
N GLY A 81 13.31 3.70 8.81
CA GLY A 81 13.47 2.98 7.55
C GLY A 81 12.25 2.12 7.17
N GLY A 82 11.11 2.28 7.85
CA GLY A 82 9.92 1.49 7.58
C GLY A 82 9.21 1.89 6.28
N TYR A 83 8.68 0.90 5.56
CA TYR A 83 7.77 1.09 4.43
C TYR A 83 6.33 0.72 4.84
N PHE A 84 5.40 1.64 4.63
CA PHE A 84 4.03 1.54 5.10
C PHE A 84 3.03 1.52 3.94
N GLN A 85 1.89 0.88 4.15
CA GLN A 85 0.79 0.86 3.21
C GLN A 85 0.41 2.30 2.81
N LYS A 86 0.37 2.58 1.51
CA LYS A 86 -0.18 3.82 0.96
C LYS A 86 -1.17 3.50 -0.17
N GLY A 87 -1.96 4.49 -0.56
CA GLY A 87 -2.83 4.37 -1.74
C GLY A 87 -2.01 4.36 -3.03
N PHE A 88 -1.39 3.23 -3.38
CA PHE A 88 -0.42 3.09 -4.48
C PHE A 88 -0.87 3.72 -5.80
N GLY A 89 -2.09 3.43 -6.25
CA GLY A 89 -2.61 3.98 -7.50
C GLY A 89 -2.72 5.52 -7.55
N LYS A 90 -2.78 6.19 -6.39
CA LYS A 90 -2.89 7.65 -6.27
C LYS A 90 -1.61 8.33 -5.79
N HIS A 91 -0.86 7.66 -4.94
CA HIS A 91 0.28 8.24 -4.22
C HIS A 91 1.63 7.65 -4.71
N GLY A 92 1.58 6.85 -5.78
CA GLY A 92 2.69 6.17 -6.41
C GLY A 92 3.23 4.98 -5.61
N ASP A 93 4.28 4.36 -6.14
CA ASP A 93 4.94 3.19 -5.55
C ASP A 93 5.89 3.56 -4.42
N LEU A 94 6.30 2.57 -3.63
CA LEU A 94 7.37 2.76 -2.64
C LEU A 94 8.71 3.02 -3.36
N SER A 95 9.57 3.84 -2.75
CA SER A 95 10.90 4.13 -3.32
C SER A 95 11.78 2.89 -3.49
N ASN A 96 11.51 1.82 -2.73
CA ASN A 96 12.19 0.54 -2.87
C ASN A 96 11.31 -0.46 -3.65
N PRO A 97 11.66 -0.79 -4.91
CA PRO A 97 10.91 -1.76 -5.71
C PRO A 97 11.03 -3.21 -5.18
N TYR A 98 11.97 -3.46 -4.26
CA TYR A 98 12.22 -4.74 -3.62
C TYR A 98 11.71 -4.79 -2.16
N SER A 99 10.82 -3.87 -1.76
CA SER A 99 10.29 -3.85 -0.40
C SER A 99 9.55 -5.14 -0.03
N PHE A 100 8.92 -5.82 -1.01
CA PHE A 100 8.24 -7.11 -0.88
C PHE A 100 7.36 -7.25 0.38
N GLY A 101 6.62 -6.18 0.63
CA GLY A 101 5.77 -6.00 1.78
C GLY A 101 5.78 -4.55 2.26
N TYR A 102 4.89 -4.29 3.20
CA TYR A 102 4.74 -2.99 3.86
C TYR A 102 3.97 -3.18 5.17
N PHE A 103 4.10 -2.25 6.10
CA PHE A 103 3.34 -2.25 7.34
C PHE A 103 1.94 -1.67 7.14
N PRO A 104 0.89 -2.36 7.63
CA PRO A 104 -0.45 -1.79 7.65
C PRO A 104 -0.58 -0.72 8.75
N GLN A 105 -1.72 -0.04 8.77
CA GLN A 105 -2.12 0.79 9.90
C GLN A 105 -2.25 -0.02 11.20
N MET A 106 -2.18 0.65 12.35
CA MET A 106 -2.43 0.02 13.65
C MET A 106 -3.83 -0.64 13.63
N LYS A 107 -3.91 -1.90 14.07
CA LYS A 107 -5.18 -2.64 14.08
C LYS A 107 -6.23 -1.87 14.87
N HIS A 108 -7.45 -1.82 14.36
CA HIS A 108 -8.56 -1.12 15.00
C HIS A 108 -9.88 -1.83 14.68
N HIS A 109 -10.88 -1.64 15.53
CA HIS A 109 -12.23 -2.17 15.28
C HIS A 109 -12.97 -1.30 14.26
N SER A 110 -14.11 -1.78 13.76
CA SER A 110 -14.80 -1.04 12.71
C SER A 110 -15.39 0.28 13.23
N VAL A 111 -15.01 1.38 12.59
CA VAL A 111 -15.45 2.75 12.90
C VAL A 111 -15.60 3.54 11.61
N PRO A 112 -16.56 4.48 11.53
CA PRO A 112 -16.72 5.31 10.35
C PRO A 112 -15.45 6.11 10.05
N ARG A 113 -15.29 6.45 8.77
CA ARG A 113 -14.16 7.25 8.30
C ARG A 113 -14.05 8.55 9.11
N PHE A 114 -12.85 8.79 9.59
CA PHE A 114 -12.51 9.91 10.47
C PHE A 114 -11.21 10.56 10.00
N THR A 115 -11.06 11.86 10.18
CA THR A 115 -9.84 12.60 9.83
C THR A 115 -9.23 13.16 11.10
N HIS A 116 -8.07 12.65 11.53
CA HIS A 116 -7.55 13.03 12.83
C HIS A 116 -6.05 13.33 12.81
N THR A 117 -5.71 14.49 13.36
CA THR A 117 -4.54 14.60 14.23
C THR A 117 -4.94 14.12 15.63
N PHE A 118 -3.98 13.72 16.44
CA PHE A 118 -4.24 13.23 17.79
C PHE A 118 -3.06 13.52 18.71
N LEU A 119 -3.31 13.45 20.02
CA LEU A 119 -2.26 13.35 21.03
C LEU A 119 -2.35 12.03 21.79
N ILE A 120 -1.23 11.58 22.35
CA ILE A 120 -1.19 10.52 23.35
C ILE A 120 -0.97 11.20 24.71
N TYR A 121 -1.97 11.12 25.58
CA TYR A 121 -1.97 11.91 26.81
C TYR A 121 -1.22 11.19 27.93
N GLU A 122 -0.06 11.72 28.32
CA GLU A 122 0.86 11.08 29.30
C GLU A 122 1.20 12.01 30.47
N SER A 123 0.35 13.01 30.69
CA SER A 123 0.46 13.93 31.82
C SER A 123 -0.49 13.59 32.95
N HIS A 124 -0.13 13.92 34.19
CA HIS A 124 -0.90 13.51 35.36
C HIS A 124 -1.93 14.56 35.82
N ALA A 125 -2.27 15.55 34.97
CA ALA A 125 -3.21 16.63 35.32
C ALA A 125 -4.70 16.26 35.14
N LEU A 126 -5.02 15.37 34.20
CA LEU A 126 -6.34 14.75 34.05
C LEU A 126 -6.46 13.49 34.93
N PRO A 127 -7.70 13.02 35.21
CA PRO A 127 -7.92 11.80 35.99
C PRO A 127 -7.16 10.58 35.42
N PRO A 128 -6.76 9.62 36.27
CA PRO A 128 -5.95 8.46 35.87
C PRO A 128 -6.50 7.68 34.66
N ASP A 129 -7.81 7.57 34.51
CA ASP A 129 -8.46 6.84 33.41
C ASP A 129 -8.12 7.39 32.00
N TYR A 130 -7.63 8.62 31.92
CA TYR A 130 -7.22 9.28 30.67
C TYR A 130 -5.74 9.10 30.33
N GLN A 131 -4.93 8.62 31.28
CA GLN A 131 -3.48 8.47 31.09
C GLN A 131 -3.17 7.34 30.09
N GLY A 132 -2.22 7.60 29.19
CA GLY A 132 -1.80 6.69 28.12
C GLY A 132 -2.84 6.50 27.00
N LYS A 133 -3.92 7.28 26.98
CA LYS A 133 -4.96 7.20 25.94
C LYS A 133 -4.62 8.10 24.76
N LEU A 134 -5.06 7.68 23.58
CA LEU A 134 -5.06 8.50 22.38
C LEU A 134 -6.32 9.40 22.38
N PHE A 135 -6.15 10.68 22.07
CA PHE A 135 -7.24 11.63 21.88
C PHE A 135 -7.21 12.18 20.45
N GLY A 136 -8.16 11.77 19.61
CA GLY A 136 -8.23 12.17 18.21
C GLY A 136 -9.33 13.19 17.96
N VAL A 137 -9.05 14.21 17.15
CA VAL A 137 -10.07 15.21 16.75
C VAL A 137 -10.91 14.73 15.59
N GLY A 138 -12.21 15.00 15.66
CA GLY A 138 -13.21 14.63 14.65
C GLY A 138 -13.86 15.81 13.98
N PRO A 139 -13.21 16.44 13.00
CA PRO A 139 -13.76 17.60 12.33
C PRO A 139 -15.09 17.27 11.65
N LEU A 140 -15.23 16.11 11.00
CA LEU A 140 -16.48 15.75 10.32
C LEU A 140 -17.61 15.34 11.28
N GLN A 141 -17.27 14.86 12.48
CA GLN A 141 -18.21 14.33 13.46
C GLN A 141 -18.49 15.27 14.62
N GLY A 142 -17.73 16.36 14.77
CA GLY A 142 -17.92 17.35 15.83
C GLY A 142 -17.62 16.80 17.23
N HIS A 143 -16.60 15.96 17.40
CA HIS A 143 -16.22 15.43 18.71
C HIS A 143 -14.72 15.18 18.83
N VAL A 144 -14.25 14.92 20.06
CA VAL A 144 -12.96 14.29 20.32
C VAL A 144 -13.22 12.85 20.72
N VAL A 145 -12.56 11.91 20.05
CA VAL A 145 -12.60 10.48 20.37
C VAL A 145 -11.44 10.12 21.29
N MET A 146 -11.69 9.24 22.26
CA MET A 146 -10.67 8.64 23.11
C MET A 146 -10.50 7.17 22.72
N SER A 147 -9.27 6.73 22.55
CA SER A 147 -8.94 5.34 22.25
C SER A 147 -7.89 4.78 23.22
N GLN A 148 -8.09 3.53 23.61
CA GLN A 148 -7.06 2.68 24.20
C GLN A 148 -5.98 2.38 23.16
N ILE A 149 -4.71 2.38 23.57
CA ILE A 149 -3.57 1.83 22.83
C ILE A 149 -3.11 0.57 23.57
N GLU A 150 -2.90 -0.53 22.85
CA GLU A 150 -2.44 -1.82 23.38
C GLU A 150 -1.26 -2.33 22.54
N PRO A 151 -0.22 -2.89 23.17
CA PRO A 151 0.87 -3.55 22.45
C PRO A 151 0.35 -4.67 21.52
N ASP A 152 0.98 -4.79 20.34
CA ASP A 152 0.76 -5.83 19.35
C ASP A 152 2.11 -6.19 18.71
N GLY A 153 2.92 -6.99 19.42
CA GLY A 153 4.31 -7.23 19.06
C GLY A 153 5.14 -5.94 19.13
N SER A 154 5.89 -5.65 18.08
CA SER A 154 6.69 -4.44 17.87
C SER A 154 5.88 -3.19 17.49
N THR A 155 4.55 -3.30 17.43
CA THR A 155 3.64 -2.20 17.10
C THR A 155 2.44 -2.19 18.05
N PHE A 156 1.37 -1.47 17.68
CA PHE A 156 0.20 -1.29 18.53
C PHE A 156 -1.10 -1.56 17.79
N ARG A 157 -2.12 -1.90 18.58
CA ARG A 157 -3.52 -1.87 18.20
C ARG A 157 -4.25 -0.82 19.02
N THR A 158 -5.37 -0.35 18.50
CA THR A 158 -6.16 0.70 19.14
C THR A 158 -7.63 0.33 19.23
N LYS A 159 -8.33 0.88 20.20
CA LYS A 159 -9.78 0.70 20.38
C LYS A 159 -10.40 1.92 21.02
N ASP A 160 -11.33 2.55 20.34
CA ASP A 160 -12.17 3.61 20.94
C ASP A 160 -12.88 3.14 22.21
N THR A 161 -12.87 4.03 23.20
CA THR A 161 -13.45 3.82 24.52
C THR A 161 -14.44 4.91 24.91
N GLY A 162 -14.54 6.01 24.15
CA GLY A 162 -15.56 7.03 24.38
C GLY A 162 -15.27 8.36 23.67
N HIS A 163 -16.07 9.38 24.00
CA HIS A 163 -15.96 10.73 23.45
C HIS A 163 -15.83 11.75 24.59
N PRO A 164 -14.60 12.11 25.01
CA PRO A 164 -14.38 13.04 26.12
C PRO A 164 -14.85 14.48 25.85
N LEU A 165 -15.09 14.85 24.59
CA LEU A 165 -15.66 16.13 24.19
C LEU A 165 -16.72 15.90 23.12
N THR A 166 -17.96 16.27 23.42
CA THR A 166 -19.11 16.27 22.51
C THR A 166 -19.87 17.59 22.64
N THR A 167 -20.66 17.92 21.62
CA THR A 167 -21.51 19.10 21.60
C THR A 167 -22.68 18.89 20.65
N ASP A 168 -23.81 19.55 20.93
CA ASP A 168 -24.95 19.62 20.00
C ASP A 168 -24.75 20.73 18.95
N ASP A 169 -23.71 21.56 19.10
CA ASP A 169 -23.37 22.59 18.11
C ASP A 169 -22.76 21.94 16.85
N THR A 170 -23.59 21.86 15.82
CA THR A 170 -23.22 21.32 14.50
C THR A 170 -22.14 22.10 13.77
N TRP A 171 -21.68 23.26 14.26
CA TRP A 171 -20.60 24.06 13.68
C TRP A 171 -19.25 23.83 14.36
N PHE A 172 -19.22 23.09 15.47
CA PHE A 172 -17.97 22.71 16.12
C PHE A 172 -17.15 21.77 15.21
N ARG A 173 -15.91 22.16 14.92
CA ARG A 173 -14.96 21.54 14.00
C ARG A 173 -13.59 21.48 14.65
N PRO A 174 -13.33 20.48 15.52
CA PRO A 174 -12.02 20.32 16.12
C PRO A 174 -11.01 19.92 15.04
N VAL A 175 -9.97 20.72 14.87
CA VAL A 175 -8.96 20.56 13.81
C VAL A 175 -7.57 20.29 14.34
N ASP A 176 -7.29 20.65 15.59
CA ASP A 176 -6.02 20.35 16.25
C ASP A 176 -6.21 20.07 17.74
N ILE A 177 -5.27 19.31 18.30
CA ILE A 177 -5.28 18.92 19.71
C ILE A 177 -3.86 18.82 20.25
N GLN A 178 -3.61 19.46 21.39
CA GLN A 178 -2.28 19.54 21.99
C GLN A 178 -2.37 19.47 23.52
N GLU A 179 -1.27 19.07 24.15
CA GLU A 179 -1.10 19.21 25.58
C GLU A 179 -0.44 20.56 25.90
N GLY A 180 -0.96 21.29 26.90
CA GLY A 180 -0.38 22.56 27.34
C GLY A 180 0.62 22.43 28.49
N PRO A 181 1.33 23.52 28.82
CA PRO A 181 2.34 23.57 29.89
C PRO A 181 1.78 23.31 31.30
N ASP A 182 0.46 23.40 31.46
CA ASP A 182 -0.27 23.11 32.69
C ASP A 182 -0.78 21.66 32.77
N GLY A 183 -0.50 20.83 31.76
CA GLY A 183 -0.95 19.45 31.63
C GLY A 183 -2.40 19.29 31.14
N ALA A 184 -3.12 20.38 30.88
CA ALA A 184 -4.45 20.31 30.28
C ALA A 184 -4.36 19.97 28.78
N ILE A 185 -5.45 19.42 28.23
CA ILE A 185 -5.59 19.23 26.78
C ILE A 185 -6.24 20.47 26.18
N TYR A 186 -5.71 20.96 25.07
CA TYR A 186 -6.24 22.09 24.30
C TYR A 186 -6.72 21.60 22.94
N VAL A 187 -7.94 21.98 22.56
CA VAL A 187 -8.55 21.64 21.27
C VAL A 187 -8.79 22.94 20.50
N ALA A 188 -8.22 23.04 19.31
CA ALA A 188 -8.49 24.13 18.39
C ALA A 188 -9.71 23.81 17.53
N ASP A 189 -10.66 24.72 17.50
CA ASP A 189 -11.89 24.62 16.74
C ASP A 189 -11.92 25.69 15.64
N PHE A 190 -12.04 25.22 14.40
CA PHE A 190 -12.14 26.10 13.23
C PHE A 190 -13.49 26.83 13.18
N TYR A 191 -14.51 26.29 13.85
CA TYR A 191 -15.89 26.77 13.92
C TYR A 191 -16.49 27.07 12.54
N GLU A 192 -16.88 26.03 11.82
CA GLU A 192 -17.32 26.14 10.42
C GLU A 192 -18.55 25.28 10.10
N GLN A 193 -19.52 25.92 9.43
CA GLN A 193 -20.76 25.26 9.01
C GLN A 193 -20.56 24.20 7.92
N ARG A 194 -19.67 24.46 6.95
CA ARG A 194 -19.47 23.61 5.76
C ARG A 194 -18.00 23.20 5.61
N ILE A 195 -17.72 21.91 5.76
CA ILE A 195 -16.42 21.32 5.46
C ILE A 195 -16.54 20.46 4.21
N ASP A 196 -16.26 21.04 3.05
CA ASP A 196 -16.18 20.29 1.80
C ASP A 196 -15.30 20.98 0.74
N HIS A 197 -14.68 20.20 -0.13
CA HIS A 197 -13.78 20.74 -1.15
C HIS A 197 -14.49 21.55 -2.25
N ALA A 198 -15.80 21.40 -2.44
CA ALA A 198 -16.53 21.97 -3.57
C ALA A 198 -17.10 23.37 -3.30
N SER A 199 -17.39 23.65 -2.03
CA SER A 199 -18.14 24.82 -1.59
C SER A 199 -17.75 25.34 -0.21
N HIS A 200 -16.56 24.99 0.31
CA HIS A 200 -16.03 25.56 1.57
C HIS A 200 -16.12 27.09 1.63
N TYR A 201 -15.93 27.80 0.51
CA TYR A 201 -16.07 29.26 0.42
C TYR A 201 -17.49 29.78 0.74
N GLN A 202 -18.50 28.90 0.76
CA GLN A 202 -19.87 29.22 1.19
C GLN A 202 -20.06 29.06 2.71
N GLY A 203 -19.08 28.49 3.40
CA GLY A 203 -19.02 28.48 4.86
C GLY A 203 -18.97 29.90 5.41
N ARG A 204 -19.60 30.11 6.58
CA ARG A 204 -19.52 31.37 7.31
C ARG A 204 -18.36 31.30 8.30
N VAL A 205 -17.14 31.50 7.81
CA VAL A 205 -15.94 31.60 8.66
C VAL A 205 -15.57 33.07 8.83
N THR A 206 -15.28 33.47 10.07
CA THR A 206 -14.77 34.81 10.40
C THR A 206 -13.49 34.66 11.22
N PRO A 207 -12.53 35.60 11.15
CA PRO A 207 -11.34 35.56 12.00
C PRO A 207 -11.68 35.50 13.51
N GLU A 208 -12.88 35.93 13.91
CA GLU A 208 -13.33 35.99 15.30
C GLU A 208 -14.13 34.76 15.76
N SER A 209 -14.46 33.81 14.87
CA SER A 209 -15.34 32.67 15.20
C SER A 209 -14.60 31.47 15.77
N GLY A 210 -13.32 31.30 15.46
CA GLY A 210 -12.51 30.19 15.98
C GLY A 210 -12.47 30.16 17.52
N ARG A 211 -12.34 28.96 18.10
CA ARG A 211 -12.31 28.76 19.55
C ARG A 211 -11.15 27.86 19.94
N VAL A 212 -10.64 28.05 21.16
CA VAL A 212 -9.71 27.12 21.80
C VAL A 212 -10.36 26.64 23.09
N TYR A 213 -10.59 25.34 23.18
CA TYR A 213 -11.14 24.69 24.36
C TYR A 213 -10.01 24.14 25.22
N ARG A 214 -10.03 24.43 26.53
CA ARG A 214 -9.10 23.86 27.51
C ARG A 214 -9.83 22.82 28.36
N LEU A 215 -9.46 21.56 28.22
CA LEU A 215 -9.98 20.43 28.96
C LEU A 215 -9.10 20.18 30.18
N ARG A 216 -9.69 20.33 31.37
CA ARG A 216 -9.03 20.10 32.66
C ARG A 216 -9.92 19.28 33.57
N ALA A 217 -9.34 18.64 34.58
CA ALA A 217 -10.10 18.04 35.66
C ALA A 217 -10.95 19.12 36.37
N LYS A 218 -12.23 18.82 36.61
CA LYS A 218 -13.24 19.78 37.11
C LYS A 218 -12.79 20.52 38.37
N ASP A 219 -12.22 19.77 39.31
CA ASP A 219 -11.85 20.27 40.64
C ASP A 219 -10.33 20.51 40.78
N ALA A 220 -9.56 20.39 39.69
CA ALA A 220 -8.13 20.68 39.74
C ALA A 220 -7.87 22.18 39.85
N ALA A 221 -6.92 22.56 40.70
CA ALA A 221 -6.35 23.90 40.70
C ALA A 221 -5.78 24.23 39.31
N PRO A 222 -5.83 25.50 38.86
CA PRO A 222 -5.16 25.90 37.63
C PRO A 222 -3.68 25.50 37.68
N GLY A 223 -3.23 24.71 36.70
CA GLY A 223 -1.83 24.32 36.63
C GLY A 223 -0.92 25.55 36.52
N ARG A 224 0.25 25.48 37.16
CA ARG A 224 1.21 26.59 37.21
C ARG A 224 2.14 26.51 36.01
N ILE A 225 2.15 27.56 35.19
CA ILE A 225 3.12 27.71 34.10
C ILE A 225 4.40 28.30 34.68
N VAL A 226 5.51 27.57 34.54
CA VAL A 226 6.83 27.98 35.04
C VAL A 226 7.70 28.39 33.85
N ASN A 227 8.43 29.50 33.98
CA ASN A 227 9.40 29.92 32.97
C ASN A 227 10.71 29.12 33.13
N LEU A 228 10.81 28.01 32.39
CA LEU A 228 11.97 27.11 32.40
C LEU A 228 13.25 27.77 31.84
N GLU A 229 13.14 28.78 30.97
CA GLU A 229 14.31 29.45 30.39
C GLU A 229 15.16 30.19 31.42
N ARG A 230 14.57 30.56 32.56
CA ARG A 230 15.25 31.24 33.67
C ARG A 230 15.93 30.29 34.65
N MET A 231 15.66 28.99 34.57
CA MET A 231 16.26 27.98 35.45
C MET A 231 17.72 27.72 35.06
N SER A 232 18.56 27.42 36.04
CA SER A 232 19.90 26.85 35.85
C SER A 232 19.85 25.43 35.28
N ASN A 233 20.98 24.90 34.79
CA ASN A 233 21.02 23.51 34.29
C ASN A 233 20.69 22.49 35.39
N ALA A 234 21.12 22.73 36.63
CA ALA A 234 20.78 21.88 37.76
C ALA A 234 19.27 21.86 38.03
N GLU A 235 18.61 23.02 38.01
CA GLU A 235 17.15 23.10 38.15
C GLU A 235 16.42 22.45 36.96
N LEU A 236 16.92 22.59 35.74
CA LEU A 236 16.36 21.93 34.55
C LEU A 236 16.49 20.40 34.63
N ILE A 237 17.58 19.87 35.17
CA ILE A 237 17.75 18.43 35.40
C ILE A 237 16.64 17.91 36.32
N GLU A 238 16.28 18.63 37.38
CA GLU A 238 15.16 18.25 38.25
C GLU A 238 13.82 18.25 37.52
N GLN A 239 13.64 19.12 36.51
CA GLN A 239 12.41 19.16 35.71
C GLN A 239 12.23 17.94 34.80
N LEU A 240 13.27 17.13 34.55
CA LEU A 240 13.14 15.85 33.83
C LEU A 240 12.27 14.84 34.60
N ARG A 241 12.07 15.02 35.92
CA ARG A 241 11.14 14.22 36.74
C ARG A 241 9.69 14.68 36.67
N SER A 242 9.41 15.81 35.99
CA SER A 242 8.07 16.40 36.01
C SER A 242 7.02 15.41 35.49
N PRO A 243 5.85 15.29 36.14
CA PRO A 243 4.77 14.46 35.62
C PRO A 243 4.05 15.12 34.43
N ILE A 244 4.46 16.33 34.03
CA ILE A 244 3.94 17.05 32.87
C ILE A 244 4.91 16.87 31.69
N ARG A 245 4.46 16.20 30.64
CA ARG A 245 5.26 15.90 29.44
C ARG A 245 5.86 17.15 28.81
N TRP A 246 5.07 18.21 28.67
CA TRP A 246 5.55 19.51 28.15
C TRP A 246 6.74 20.05 28.95
N THR A 247 6.73 19.90 30.28
CA THR A 247 7.80 20.38 31.16
C THR A 247 9.07 19.56 30.96
N ARG A 248 8.98 18.22 30.92
CA ARG A 248 10.14 17.34 30.68
C ARG A 248 10.78 17.64 29.33
N GLN A 249 9.99 17.66 28.26
CA GLN A 249 10.48 17.89 26.90
C GLN A 249 11.08 19.29 26.72
N THR A 250 10.49 20.31 27.35
CA THR A 250 11.04 21.68 27.32
C THR A 250 12.36 21.77 28.10
N ALA A 251 12.45 21.12 29.27
CA ALA A 251 13.68 21.07 30.04
C ALA A 251 14.81 20.36 29.27
N LEU A 252 14.52 19.21 28.66
CA LEU A 252 15.43 18.47 27.79
C LEU A 252 15.92 19.35 26.62
N ARG A 253 15.00 20.04 25.92
CA ARG A 253 15.37 20.96 24.83
C ARG A 253 16.29 22.08 25.29
N LEU A 254 16.00 22.71 26.42
CA LEU A 254 16.82 23.78 26.98
C LEU A 254 18.20 23.26 27.42
N LEU A 255 18.28 22.07 28.02
CA LEU A 255 19.55 21.41 28.37
C LEU A 255 20.40 21.16 27.12
N GLY A 256 19.81 20.69 26.02
CA GLY A 256 20.51 20.47 24.75
C GLY A 256 20.96 21.77 24.07
N GLN A 257 20.12 22.82 24.08
CA GLN A 257 20.44 24.12 23.48
C GLN A 257 21.55 24.88 24.21
N ARG A 258 21.72 24.65 25.51
CA ARG A 258 22.75 25.28 26.35
C ARG A 258 24.06 24.49 26.40
N ARG A 259 24.47 23.86 25.31
CA ARG A 259 25.75 23.16 25.22
C ARG A 259 26.90 24.18 25.27
N ASN A 260 27.79 24.06 26.26
CA ASN A 260 28.92 24.95 26.51
C ASN A 260 30.05 24.22 27.28
N ALA A 261 31.27 24.22 26.72
CA ALA A 261 32.34 23.28 27.07
C ALA A 261 32.73 23.18 28.57
N ALA A 262 32.63 24.26 29.35
CA ALA A 262 33.00 24.25 30.78
C ALA A 262 31.87 23.73 31.70
N ASP A 263 30.60 24.07 31.42
CA ASP A 263 29.44 23.59 32.20
C ASP A 263 28.97 22.20 31.74
N ASP A 264 29.37 21.78 30.53
CA ASP A 264 29.02 20.49 29.93
C ASP A 264 29.53 19.31 30.78
N THR A 265 30.75 19.35 31.32
CA THR A 265 31.30 18.20 32.08
C THR A 265 30.49 17.89 33.33
N GLN A 266 30.21 18.89 34.17
CA GLN A 266 29.43 18.67 35.41
C GLN A 266 27.99 18.26 35.10
N THR A 267 27.37 18.88 34.09
CA THR A 267 26.01 18.56 33.66
C THR A 267 25.93 17.14 33.11
N ASN A 268 26.88 16.72 32.27
CA ASN A 268 26.93 15.37 31.70
C ASN A 268 27.17 14.30 32.78
N VAL A 269 28.03 14.57 33.77
CA VAL A 269 28.22 13.67 34.93
C VAL A 269 26.92 13.53 35.73
N ALA A 270 26.19 14.62 35.96
CA ALA A 270 24.91 14.59 36.66
C ALA A 270 23.86 13.79 35.87
N LEU A 271 23.77 13.98 34.55
CA LEU A 271 22.89 13.22 33.67
C LEU A 271 23.23 11.73 33.66
N LYS A 272 24.50 11.36 33.48
CA LYS A 272 24.94 9.95 33.55
C LYS A 272 24.61 9.33 34.91
N THR A 273 24.83 10.07 36.00
CA THR A 273 24.46 9.62 37.35
C THR A 273 22.94 9.37 37.48
N LEU A 274 22.11 10.16 36.80
CA LEU A 274 20.66 9.91 36.77
C LEU A 274 20.32 8.66 35.96
N ILE A 275 20.97 8.42 34.83
CA ILE A 275 20.76 7.20 34.05
C ILE A 275 21.10 5.98 34.94
N ASP A 276 22.29 5.96 35.55
CA ASP A 276 22.77 4.81 36.33
C ASP A 276 21.95 4.50 37.59
N LYS A 277 21.21 5.48 38.12
CA LYS A 277 20.45 5.34 39.37
C LYS A 277 18.95 5.10 39.18
N ASN A 278 18.44 5.10 37.96
CA ASN A 278 17.00 5.00 37.70
C ASN A 278 16.75 3.95 36.61
N THR A 279 15.65 3.22 36.73
CA THR A 279 15.23 2.19 35.76
C THR A 279 13.87 2.51 35.16
N ASP A 280 13.52 3.80 35.16
CA ASP A 280 12.24 4.33 34.72
C ASP A 280 12.41 5.44 33.66
N GLN A 281 11.31 6.15 33.37
CA GLN A 281 11.26 7.24 32.40
C GLN A 281 12.38 8.28 32.58
N LEU A 282 12.83 8.55 33.81
CA LEU A 282 13.85 9.56 34.02
C LEU A 282 15.20 9.18 33.39
N ALA A 283 15.56 7.89 33.42
CA ALA A 283 16.81 7.43 32.81
C ALA A 283 16.80 7.71 31.30
N LEU A 284 15.65 7.54 30.65
CA LEU A 284 15.47 7.84 29.24
C LEU A 284 15.57 9.35 28.94
N GLU A 285 14.91 10.20 29.73
CA GLU A 285 15.00 11.65 29.59
C GLU A 285 16.46 12.14 29.78
N ALA A 286 17.16 11.57 30.74
CA ALA A 286 18.57 11.88 31.02
C ALA A 286 19.50 11.41 29.89
N LEU A 287 19.26 10.23 29.30
CA LEU A 287 19.98 9.74 28.11
C LEU A 287 19.85 10.71 26.94
N TRP A 288 18.64 11.15 26.61
CA TRP A 288 18.43 12.08 25.52
C TRP A 288 19.11 13.44 25.76
N ALA A 289 19.03 13.96 26.98
CA ALA A 289 19.74 15.18 27.35
C ALA A 289 21.27 15.00 27.25
N LEU A 290 21.81 13.87 27.74
CA LEU A 290 23.23 13.54 27.67
C LEU A 290 23.72 13.49 26.21
N HIS A 291 22.97 12.80 25.35
CA HIS A 291 23.30 12.70 23.93
C HIS A 291 23.29 14.07 23.24
N TRP A 292 22.26 14.90 23.44
CA TRP A 292 22.17 16.20 22.74
C TRP A 292 23.29 17.17 23.19
N ARG A 293 23.76 17.05 24.43
CA ARG A 293 24.95 17.79 24.91
C ARG A 293 26.28 17.21 24.41
N GLY A 294 26.27 16.08 23.71
CA GLY A 294 27.45 15.40 23.19
C GLY A 294 28.21 14.59 24.25
N GLY A 295 27.53 14.16 25.32
CA GLY A 295 28.12 13.36 26.41
C GLY A 295 27.93 11.85 26.28
N LEU A 296 27.28 11.36 25.21
CA LEU A 296 27.15 9.93 24.93
C LEU A 296 28.27 9.51 23.97
N ASP A 297 29.37 8.97 24.52
CA ASP A 297 30.43 8.33 23.76
C ASP A 297 30.23 6.81 23.67
N GLU A 298 31.05 6.11 22.88
CA GLU A 298 30.90 4.66 22.70
C GLU A 298 31.14 3.85 23.98
N ALA A 299 32.00 4.32 24.88
CA ALA A 299 32.25 3.66 26.16
C ALA A 299 31.01 3.71 27.04
N THR A 300 30.41 4.90 27.18
CA THR A 300 29.15 5.11 27.89
C THR A 300 28.02 4.33 27.21
N ALA A 301 27.92 4.39 25.88
CA ALA A 301 26.91 3.65 25.13
C ALA A 301 27.04 2.15 25.37
N ALA A 302 28.26 1.61 25.37
CA ALA A 302 28.48 0.20 25.69
C ALA A 302 27.90 -0.14 27.06
N GLU A 303 28.16 0.63 28.12
CA GLU A 303 27.53 0.41 29.44
C GLU A 303 25.99 0.44 29.36
N LEU A 304 25.43 1.42 28.65
CA LEU A 304 23.98 1.62 28.58
C LEU A 304 23.25 0.55 27.75
N LEU A 305 23.95 -0.19 26.90
CA LEU A 305 23.38 -1.37 26.23
C LEU A 305 23.11 -2.53 27.21
N ASP A 306 23.61 -2.49 28.44
CA ASP A 306 23.29 -3.46 29.51
C ASP A 306 22.29 -2.90 30.55
N HIS A 307 21.77 -1.68 30.34
CA HIS A 307 20.89 -1.00 31.29
C HIS A 307 19.57 -1.76 31.50
N ASP A 308 18.99 -1.76 32.71
CA ASP A 308 17.78 -2.53 33.04
C ASP A 308 16.53 -2.10 32.24
N ASP A 309 16.31 -0.80 32.05
CA ASP A 309 15.20 -0.29 31.22
C ASP A 309 15.46 -0.54 29.73
N PRO A 310 14.60 -1.33 29.04
CA PRO A 310 14.75 -1.60 27.60
C PRO A 310 14.74 -0.35 26.72
N HIS A 311 14.05 0.73 27.11
CA HIS A 311 14.00 1.95 26.29
C HIS A 311 15.33 2.71 26.33
N VAL A 312 16.10 2.59 27.41
CA VAL A 312 17.47 3.11 27.46
C VAL A 312 18.35 2.33 26.48
N ARG A 313 18.22 1.00 26.43
CA ARG A 313 18.92 0.16 25.44
C ARG A 313 18.50 0.51 24.01
N LEU A 314 17.19 0.55 23.74
CA LEU A 314 16.60 0.92 22.44
C LEU A 314 17.14 2.26 21.93
N TRP A 315 17.08 3.30 22.76
CA TRP A 315 17.55 4.62 22.36
C TRP A 315 19.07 4.69 22.25
N THR A 316 19.82 3.96 23.08
CA THR A 316 21.27 3.84 22.90
C THR A 316 21.60 3.24 21.55
N VAL A 317 20.92 2.16 21.13
CA VAL A 317 21.07 1.57 19.78
C VAL A 317 20.79 2.61 18.69
N ARG A 318 19.63 3.29 18.75
CA ARG A 318 19.23 4.29 17.75
C ARG A 318 20.22 5.44 17.63
N LEU A 319 20.61 6.02 18.77
CA LEU A 319 21.49 7.19 18.80
C LEU A 319 22.89 6.87 18.30
N MET A 320 23.43 5.69 18.63
CA MET A 320 24.75 5.27 18.17
C MET A 320 24.79 4.84 16.71
N CYS A 321 23.69 4.30 16.18
CA CYS A 321 23.63 3.83 14.78
C CYS A 321 23.09 4.89 13.81
N ASP A 322 22.63 6.04 14.28
CA ASP A 322 21.98 7.07 13.45
C ASP A 322 22.93 7.66 12.39
N ASP A 323 24.24 7.64 12.63
CA ASP A 323 25.27 8.09 11.68
C ASP A 323 25.78 6.97 10.76
N GLY A 324 25.26 5.75 10.91
CA GLY A 324 25.56 4.61 10.03
C GLY A 324 26.97 4.03 10.20
N GLN A 325 27.65 4.34 11.30
CA GLN A 325 29.00 3.85 11.63
C GLN A 325 29.13 3.69 13.14
N VAL A 326 29.70 2.56 13.58
CA VAL A 326 30.10 2.30 14.97
C VAL A 326 31.43 1.52 14.96
N SER A 327 32.17 1.58 16.07
CA SER A 327 33.39 0.77 16.21
C SER A 327 33.12 -0.74 16.15
N PRO A 328 34.11 -1.55 15.76
CA PRO A 328 34.00 -3.01 15.83
C PRO A 328 33.61 -3.53 17.22
N GLU A 329 34.09 -2.89 18.28
CA GLU A 329 33.78 -3.24 19.67
C GLU A 329 32.29 -3.03 19.98
N LEU A 330 31.74 -1.87 19.59
CA LEU A 330 30.33 -1.56 19.80
C LEU A 330 29.44 -2.41 18.89
N ALA A 331 29.82 -2.63 17.62
CA ALA A 331 29.13 -3.55 16.71
C ALA A 331 29.05 -4.97 17.30
N SER A 332 30.15 -5.49 17.85
CA SER A 332 30.18 -6.79 18.52
C SER A 332 29.22 -6.84 19.73
N LYS A 333 29.08 -5.73 20.47
CA LYS A 333 28.12 -5.64 21.56
C LYS A 333 26.67 -5.60 21.07
N LEU A 334 26.37 -4.87 20.00
CA LEU A 334 25.06 -4.87 19.36
C LEU A 334 24.66 -6.26 18.85
N THR A 335 25.61 -7.01 18.28
CA THR A 335 25.38 -8.41 17.86
C THR A 335 25.02 -9.31 19.04
N ARG A 336 25.73 -9.19 20.18
CA ARG A 336 25.37 -9.95 21.40
C ARG A 336 24.02 -9.53 21.99
N LEU A 337 23.69 -8.24 21.91
CA LEU A 337 22.40 -7.73 22.36
C LEU A 337 21.26 -8.30 21.49
N ALA A 338 21.44 -8.34 20.17
CA ALA A 338 20.48 -8.95 19.24
C ALA A 338 20.15 -10.42 19.60
N GLU A 339 21.14 -11.16 20.09
CA GLU A 339 21.01 -12.56 20.51
C GLU A 339 20.33 -12.76 21.87
N SER A 340 20.27 -11.73 22.72
CA SER A 340 19.77 -11.87 24.11
C SER A 340 18.63 -10.92 24.50
N GLU A 341 18.32 -9.92 23.68
CA GLU A 341 17.32 -8.89 24.00
C GLU A 341 15.89 -9.46 24.08
N LEU A 342 15.27 -9.28 25.24
CA LEU A 342 13.92 -9.78 25.53
C LEU A 342 12.82 -8.82 25.09
N ASN A 343 13.08 -7.52 25.04
CA ASN A 343 12.11 -6.52 24.67
C ASN A 343 11.97 -6.41 23.14
N VAL A 344 10.75 -6.65 22.64
CA VAL A 344 10.42 -6.67 21.21
C VAL A 344 10.64 -5.32 20.52
N GLU A 345 10.37 -4.19 21.19
CA GLU A 345 10.60 -2.85 20.62
C GLU A 345 12.09 -2.57 20.46
N THR A 346 12.92 -3.06 21.38
CA THR A 346 14.38 -2.95 21.30
C THR A 346 14.93 -3.81 20.17
N ARG A 347 14.45 -5.05 20.00
CA ARG A 347 14.79 -5.89 18.84
C ARG A 347 14.39 -5.25 17.51
N SER A 348 13.20 -4.65 17.45
CA SER A 348 12.73 -3.88 16.29
C SER A 348 13.68 -2.73 15.96
N GLN A 349 14.14 -1.96 16.95
CA GLN A 349 15.11 -0.89 16.72
C GLN A 349 16.50 -1.42 16.31
N ILE A 350 16.95 -2.57 16.84
CA ILE A 350 18.19 -3.23 16.39
C ILE A 350 18.07 -3.60 14.91
N ALA A 351 16.94 -4.16 14.47
CA ALA A 351 16.68 -4.47 13.07
C ALA A 351 16.68 -3.20 12.18
N CYS A 352 16.04 -2.12 12.63
CA CYS A 352 16.07 -0.83 11.94
C CYS A 352 17.50 -0.28 11.79
N SER A 353 18.31 -0.45 12.84
CA SER A 353 19.67 0.08 12.90
C SER A 353 20.64 -0.74 12.07
N ALA A 354 20.46 -2.08 12.00
CA ALA A 354 21.28 -2.96 11.17
C ALA A 354 21.30 -2.51 9.71
N ARG A 355 20.15 -2.12 9.14
CA ARG A 355 20.04 -1.58 7.77
C ARG A 355 20.96 -0.38 7.49
N ARG A 356 21.34 0.38 8.52
CA ARG A 356 22.13 1.61 8.40
C ARG A 356 23.64 1.38 8.53
N LEU A 357 24.04 0.24 9.07
CA LEU A 357 25.44 -0.07 9.37
C LEU A 357 26.17 -0.65 8.15
N PRO A 358 27.51 -0.69 8.15
CA PRO A 358 28.29 -1.43 7.16
C PRO A 358 27.86 -2.90 7.09
N ALA A 359 27.98 -3.50 5.90
CA ALA A 359 27.40 -4.81 5.61
C ALA A 359 27.91 -5.93 6.55
N ASP A 360 29.18 -5.94 6.92
CA ASP A 360 29.77 -6.91 7.84
C ASP A 360 29.11 -6.85 9.24
N GLN A 361 28.83 -5.64 9.73
CA GLN A 361 28.16 -5.43 11.01
C GLN A 361 26.66 -5.72 10.91
N ALA A 362 26.01 -5.25 9.85
CA ALA A 362 24.59 -5.43 9.60
C ALA A 362 24.20 -6.90 9.50
N VAL A 363 24.93 -7.67 8.69
CA VAL A 363 24.75 -9.11 8.48
C VAL A 363 24.92 -9.88 9.80
N ALA A 364 25.96 -9.58 10.59
CA ALA A 364 26.17 -10.23 11.88
C ALA A 364 25.01 -10.00 12.86
N ILE A 365 24.45 -8.79 12.89
CA ILE A 365 23.28 -8.47 13.73
C ILE A 365 22.03 -9.17 13.22
N VAL A 366 21.76 -9.10 11.91
CA VAL A 366 20.58 -9.71 11.28
C VAL A 366 20.58 -11.22 11.47
N GLU A 367 21.72 -11.89 11.32
CA GLU A 367 21.83 -13.34 11.55
C GLU A 367 21.37 -13.73 12.95
N ARG A 368 21.76 -12.97 13.99
CA ARG A 368 21.31 -13.23 15.37
C ARG A 368 19.82 -13.00 15.55
N LEU A 369 19.25 -11.99 14.89
CA LEU A 369 17.81 -11.73 14.93
C LEU A 369 16.99 -12.79 14.17
N LEU A 370 17.52 -13.34 13.07
CA LEU A 370 16.85 -14.39 12.29
C LEU A 370 16.67 -15.70 13.07
N ARG A 371 17.47 -15.93 14.11
CA ARG A 371 17.36 -17.10 14.99
C ARG A 371 16.32 -16.94 16.09
N ARG A 372 15.63 -15.79 16.14
CA ARG A 372 14.60 -15.49 17.15
C ARG A 372 13.22 -15.95 16.70
N THR A 373 12.89 -17.19 17.05
CA THR A 373 11.61 -17.80 16.66
C THR A 373 10.37 -17.08 17.21
N GLU A 374 10.50 -16.31 18.29
CA GLU A 374 9.41 -15.50 18.85
C GLU A 374 8.95 -14.36 17.93
N ASP A 375 9.80 -13.93 16.99
CA ASP A 375 9.52 -12.79 16.10
C ASP A 375 8.89 -13.22 14.75
N VAL A 376 8.67 -14.52 14.52
CA VAL A 376 8.15 -15.08 13.25
C VAL A 376 6.80 -14.48 12.86
N SER A 377 5.94 -14.22 13.84
CA SER A 377 4.60 -13.66 13.66
C SER A 377 4.50 -12.18 14.05
N ASP A 378 5.63 -11.56 14.39
CA ASP A 378 5.66 -10.14 14.75
C ASP A 378 5.22 -9.27 13.55
N PRO A 379 4.43 -8.21 13.74
CA PRO A 379 3.92 -7.42 12.63
C PRO A 379 4.99 -6.64 11.85
N HIS A 380 6.12 -6.26 12.48
CA HIS A 380 7.15 -5.46 11.83
C HIS A 380 8.47 -6.19 11.59
N ILE A 381 8.99 -6.93 12.59
CA ILE A 381 10.37 -7.45 12.60
C ILE A 381 10.72 -8.27 11.35
N PRO A 382 9.88 -9.22 10.85
CA PRO A 382 10.22 -9.99 9.65
C PRO A 382 10.52 -9.13 8.42
N LEU A 383 9.78 -8.04 8.21
CA LEU A 383 10.04 -7.11 7.10
C LEU A 383 11.23 -6.18 7.39
N LEU A 384 11.44 -5.77 8.64
CA LEU A 384 12.64 -5.00 9.01
C LEU A 384 13.92 -5.79 8.72
N LEU A 385 13.93 -7.09 9.07
CA LEU A 385 15.04 -7.98 8.76
C LEU A 385 15.21 -8.16 7.25
N TRP A 386 14.12 -8.34 6.51
CA TRP A 386 14.18 -8.37 5.05
C TRP A 386 14.79 -7.08 4.48
N TRP A 387 14.34 -5.90 4.91
CA TRP A 387 14.85 -4.62 4.39
C TRP A 387 16.29 -4.34 4.80
N ALA A 388 16.76 -4.87 5.93
CA ALA A 388 18.18 -4.84 6.29
C ALA A 388 19.00 -5.69 5.32
N ILE A 389 18.57 -6.91 5.00
CA ILE A 389 19.24 -7.78 4.02
C ILE A 389 19.21 -7.15 2.62
N GLU A 390 18.05 -6.66 2.19
CA GLU A 390 17.85 -6.09 0.86
C GLU A 390 18.76 -4.89 0.60
N ALA A 391 18.93 -4.00 1.59
CA ALA A 391 19.82 -2.84 1.49
C ALA A 391 21.28 -3.20 1.18
N HIS A 392 21.71 -4.42 1.50
CA HIS A 392 23.07 -4.93 1.25
C HIS A 392 23.14 -5.93 0.09
N ALA A 393 22.01 -6.41 -0.43
CA ALA A 393 21.96 -7.47 -1.45
C ALA A 393 22.62 -7.07 -2.77
N GLU A 394 22.55 -5.81 -3.18
CA GLU A 394 23.18 -5.36 -4.43
C GLU A 394 24.70 -5.17 -4.29
N SER A 395 25.07 -4.33 -3.33
CA SER A 395 26.42 -3.77 -3.15
C SER A 395 27.35 -4.68 -2.37
N HIS A 396 26.82 -5.50 -1.46
CA HIS A 396 27.56 -6.39 -0.56
C HIS A 396 27.00 -7.82 -0.61
N ARG A 397 26.64 -8.25 -1.82
CA ARG A 397 26.09 -9.58 -2.14
C ARG A 397 26.84 -10.73 -1.45
N ASP A 398 28.17 -10.73 -1.51
CA ASP A 398 28.97 -11.84 -0.95
C ASP A 398 28.76 -11.95 0.56
N SER A 399 28.71 -10.83 1.29
CA SER A 399 28.39 -10.80 2.72
C SER A 399 26.99 -11.34 3.02
N VAL A 400 26.00 -11.04 2.17
CA VAL A 400 24.64 -11.57 2.32
C VAL A 400 24.60 -13.07 2.07
N LEU A 401 25.29 -13.57 1.04
CA LEU A 401 25.33 -14.99 0.70
C LEU A 401 26.05 -15.81 1.76
N THR A 402 27.13 -15.30 2.37
CA THR A 402 27.89 -16.01 3.40
C THR A 402 27.07 -16.35 4.64
N MET A 403 25.99 -15.61 4.96
CA MET A 403 25.07 -16.03 6.04
C MET A 403 24.50 -17.43 5.80
N PHE A 404 24.30 -17.78 4.53
CA PHE A 404 23.69 -19.04 4.10
C PHE A 404 24.72 -20.16 3.87
N ASP A 405 26.00 -19.94 4.21
CA ASP A 405 26.99 -21.02 4.24
C ASP A 405 26.76 -21.97 5.44
N GLU A 406 26.02 -21.52 6.46
CA GLU A 406 25.65 -22.34 7.62
C GLU A 406 24.27 -22.97 7.46
N ASP A 407 24.21 -24.30 7.29
CA ASP A 407 22.97 -25.08 7.16
C ASP A 407 21.95 -24.80 8.28
N SER A 408 22.41 -24.48 9.50
CA SER A 408 21.53 -24.22 10.63
C SER A 408 20.65 -22.98 10.44
N LEU A 409 21.14 -21.97 9.72
CA LEU A 409 20.38 -20.74 9.48
C LEU A 409 19.20 -21.00 8.53
N TRP A 410 19.36 -21.93 7.57
CA TRP A 410 18.28 -22.32 6.66
C TRP A 410 17.10 -22.91 7.41
N GLU A 411 17.34 -23.63 8.50
CA GLU A 411 16.31 -24.26 9.33
C GLU A 411 15.50 -23.27 10.17
N GLU A 412 15.96 -22.02 10.31
CA GLU A 412 15.27 -21.02 11.12
C GLU A 412 13.91 -20.64 10.52
N PRO A 413 12.82 -20.63 11.31
CA PRO A 413 11.47 -20.32 10.82
C PRO A 413 11.35 -18.94 10.16
N LEU A 414 12.03 -17.92 10.66
CA LEU A 414 12.07 -16.58 10.04
C LEU A 414 12.68 -16.65 8.63
N VAL A 415 13.74 -17.44 8.45
CA VAL A 415 14.43 -17.60 7.18
C VAL A 415 13.55 -18.30 6.16
N LYS A 416 12.98 -19.45 6.53
CA LYS A 416 12.07 -20.24 5.66
C LYS A 416 10.82 -19.46 5.24
N GLN A 417 10.21 -18.74 6.18
CA GLN A 417 8.92 -18.08 5.92
C GLN A 417 9.06 -16.70 5.27
N HIS A 418 10.14 -15.98 5.55
CA HIS A 418 10.23 -14.55 5.22
C HIS A 418 11.45 -14.15 4.39
N ILE A 419 12.53 -14.93 4.36
CA ILE A 419 13.79 -14.47 3.72
C ILE A 419 14.07 -15.17 2.39
N LEU A 420 14.04 -16.50 2.33
CA LEU A 420 14.51 -17.24 1.14
C LEU A 420 13.77 -16.85 -0.15
N GLU A 421 12.44 -16.84 -0.11
CA GLU A 421 11.60 -16.46 -1.25
C GLU A 421 11.92 -15.03 -1.72
N ARG A 422 11.97 -14.07 -0.79
CA ARG A 422 12.24 -12.66 -1.06
C ARG A 422 13.65 -12.44 -1.62
N LEU A 423 14.66 -13.12 -1.08
CA LEU A 423 16.04 -12.99 -1.52
C LEU A 423 16.21 -13.49 -2.95
N MET A 424 15.64 -14.66 -3.28
CA MET A 424 15.64 -15.15 -4.66
C MET A 424 14.87 -14.19 -5.57
N ARG A 425 13.67 -13.76 -5.16
CA ARG A 425 12.83 -12.83 -5.92
C ARG A 425 13.56 -11.54 -6.24
N ARG A 426 14.32 -10.97 -5.29
CA ARG A 426 15.08 -9.72 -5.48
C ARG A 426 16.08 -9.85 -6.61
N TYR A 427 16.91 -10.89 -6.60
CA TYR A 427 17.92 -11.08 -7.65
C TYR A 427 17.25 -11.43 -8.99
N ALA A 428 16.24 -12.29 -8.99
CA ALA A 428 15.51 -12.66 -10.20
C ALA A 428 14.78 -11.47 -10.85
N GLN A 429 14.22 -10.56 -10.05
CA GLN A 429 13.52 -9.35 -10.52
C GLN A 429 14.51 -8.28 -11.00
N ALA A 430 15.65 -8.09 -10.34
CA ALA A 430 16.72 -7.22 -10.83
C ALA A 430 17.27 -7.70 -12.19
N GLY A 431 17.46 -9.01 -12.35
CA GLY A 431 17.58 -9.67 -13.65
C GLY A 431 18.87 -9.39 -14.44
N THR A 432 19.87 -8.72 -13.87
CA THR A 432 21.19 -8.62 -14.54
C THR A 432 21.85 -9.99 -14.61
N ARG A 433 22.80 -10.20 -15.53
CA ARG A 433 23.55 -11.48 -15.59
C ARG A 433 24.15 -11.84 -14.23
N ARG A 434 24.70 -10.86 -13.51
CA ARG A 434 25.25 -11.07 -12.17
C ARG A 434 24.19 -11.55 -11.19
N ASP A 435 23.02 -10.92 -11.19
CA ASP A 435 21.91 -11.32 -10.31
C ASP A 435 21.40 -12.73 -10.62
N LEU A 436 21.28 -13.10 -11.90
CA LEU A 436 20.84 -14.44 -12.30
C LEU A 436 21.88 -15.51 -11.97
N VAL A 437 23.17 -15.19 -12.02
CA VAL A 437 24.24 -16.07 -11.50
C VAL A 437 24.15 -16.19 -9.97
N THR A 438 23.76 -15.12 -9.27
CA THR A 438 23.48 -15.17 -7.82
C THR A 438 22.31 -16.08 -7.49
N CYS A 439 21.24 -16.07 -8.30
CA CYS A 439 20.15 -17.06 -8.19
C CYS A 439 20.70 -18.49 -8.31
N ALA A 440 21.62 -18.75 -9.24
CA ALA A 440 22.24 -20.07 -9.38
C ALA A 440 23.07 -20.47 -8.15
N GLN A 441 23.80 -19.51 -7.56
CA GLN A 441 24.58 -19.73 -6.34
C GLN A 441 23.66 -20.06 -5.15
N LEU A 442 22.59 -19.29 -4.95
CA LEU A 442 21.61 -19.55 -3.88
C LEU A 442 20.98 -20.94 -3.98
N LEU A 443 20.61 -21.39 -5.20
CA LEU A 443 20.08 -22.74 -5.40
C LEU A 443 21.09 -23.84 -5.02
N ARG A 444 22.39 -23.61 -5.26
CA ARG A 444 23.44 -24.56 -4.89
C ARG A 444 23.79 -24.54 -3.40
N LEU A 445 23.57 -23.41 -2.73
CA LEU A 445 23.73 -23.29 -1.28
C LEU A 445 22.59 -23.96 -0.50
N ALA A 446 21.43 -24.19 -1.13
CA ALA A 446 20.30 -24.82 -0.47
C ALA A 446 20.67 -26.23 0.05
N PRO A 447 20.61 -26.49 1.37
CA PRO A 447 21.07 -27.75 1.94
C PRO A 447 20.09 -28.90 1.68
N SER A 448 18.83 -28.58 1.38
CA SER A 448 17.79 -29.56 1.10
C SER A 448 16.90 -29.15 -0.07
N LYS A 449 16.20 -30.14 -0.65
CA LYS A 449 15.23 -29.90 -1.72
C LYS A 449 14.08 -28.96 -1.30
N PRO A 450 13.46 -29.11 -0.10
CA PRO A 450 12.48 -28.13 0.38
C PRO A 450 12.98 -26.68 0.41
N ASP A 451 14.25 -26.46 0.77
CA ASP A 451 14.82 -25.10 0.79
C ASP A 451 14.99 -24.54 -0.63
N ALA A 452 15.46 -25.38 -1.56
CA ALA A 452 15.52 -25.03 -2.97
C ALA A 452 14.13 -24.74 -3.56
N GLU A 453 13.07 -25.43 -3.13
CA GLU A 453 11.69 -25.17 -3.54
C GLU A 453 11.20 -23.78 -3.08
N LEU A 454 11.60 -23.32 -1.88
CA LEU A 454 11.28 -21.96 -1.41
C LEU A 454 11.97 -20.89 -2.26
N LEU A 455 13.23 -21.12 -2.63
CA LEU A 455 13.96 -20.25 -3.55
C LEU A 455 13.27 -20.24 -4.92
N LEU A 456 13.00 -21.41 -5.51
CA LEU A 456 12.33 -21.53 -6.81
C LEU A 456 10.97 -20.83 -6.83
N LYS A 457 10.22 -20.88 -5.73
CA LYS A 457 8.99 -20.08 -5.59
C LYS A 457 9.24 -18.58 -5.73
N GLY A 458 10.31 -18.05 -5.11
CA GLY A 458 10.69 -16.64 -5.27
C GLY A 458 11.10 -16.28 -6.70
N PHE A 459 11.82 -17.19 -7.36
CA PHE A 459 12.16 -17.05 -8.77
C PHE A 459 10.91 -17.02 -9.66
N GLU A 460 9.98 -17.95 -9.44
CA GLU A 460 8.72 -18.04 -10.18
C GLU A 460 7.86 -16.78 -10.01
N THR A 461 7.77 -16.26 -8.78
CA THR A 461 7.09 -14.98 -8.48
C THR A 461 7.72 -13.84 -9.27
N ALA A 462 9.06 -13.74 -9.28
CA ALA A 462 9.77 -12.69 -10.02
C ALA A 462 9.64 -12.82 -11.55
N TYR A 463 9.34 -14.01 -12.07
CA TYR A 463 9.23 -14.30 -13.50
C TYR A 463 7.77 -14.51 -13.97
N GLN A 464 6.77 -14.17 -13.15
CA GLN A 464 5.38 -14.16 -13.60
C GLN A 464 5.22 -13.21 -14.80
N GLY A 465 4.80 -13.75 -15.95
CA GLY A 465 4.66 -13.01 -17.21
C GLY A 465 5.97 -12.60 -17.90
N ARG A 466 7.13 -13.10 -17.46
CA ARG A 466 8.44 -12.84 -18.09
C ARG A 466 8.94 -14.06 -18.86
N SER A 467 9.59 -13.81 -19.99
CA SER A 467 10.24 -14.86 -20.78
C SER A 467 11.45 -15.45 -20.06
N LEU A 468 11.64 -16.77 -20.17
CA LEU A 468 12.83 -17.48 -19.68
C LEU A 468 13.91 -17.66 -20.76
N ALA A 469 13.70 -17.15 -21.98
CA ALA A 469 14.57 -17.42 -23.13
C ALA A 469 16.04 -16.95 -22.95
N ASN A 470 16.28 -16.04 -22.00
CA ASN A 470 17.59 -15.42 -21.77
C ASN A 470 18.21 -15.77 -20.41
N LEU A 471 17.77 -16.85 -19.75
CA LEU A 471 18.41 -17.29 -18.51
C LEU A 471 19.83 -17.82 -18.78
N PRO A 472 20.82 -17.48 -17.94
CA PRO A 472 22.17 -18.05 -18.05
C PRO A 472 22.16 -19.57 -17.87
N ASP A 473 23.03 -20.26 -18.62
CA ASP A 473 23.19 -21.72 -18.53
C ASP A 473 23.50 -22.19 -17.10
N GLU A 474 24.26 -21.39 -16.35
CA GLU A 474 24.63 -21.68 -14.97
C GLU A 474 23.41 -21.77 -14.04
N LEU A 475 22.41 -20.92 -14.29
CA LEU A 475 21.13 -20.91 -13.56
C LEU A 475 20.25 -22.07 -14.01
N LEU A 476 20.15 -22.32 -15.31
CA LEU A 476 19.40 -23.46 -15.85
C LEU A 476 19.93 -24.80 -15.31
N ALA A 477 21.26 -24.92 -15.18
CA ALA A 477 21.91 -26.08 -14.56
C ALA A 477 21.59 -26.20 -13.07
N ALA A 478 21.74 -25.13 -12.30
CA ALA A 478 21.42 -25.12 -10.86
C ALA A 478 19.94 -25.47 -10.60
N MET A 479 19.02 -24.96 -11.42
CA MET A 479 17.60 -25.31 -11.35
C MET A 479 17.37 -26.79 -11.63
N ALA A 480 18.06 -27.36 -12.62
CA ALA A 480 17.96 -28.79 -12.92
C ALA A 480 18.51 -29.68 -11.79
N GLU A 481 19.63 -29.28 -11.17
CA GLU A 481 20.25 -29.98 -10.03
C GLU A 481 19.28 -30.14 -8.85
N VAL A 482 18.45 -29.13 -8.57
CA VAL A 482 17.48 -29.14 -7.47
C VAL A 482 16.09 -29.71 -7.86
N GLY A 483 15.95 -30.28 -9.05
CA GLY A 483 14.72 -30.95 -9.50
C GLY A 483 13.90 -30.20 -10.55
N GLY A 484 14.45 -29.16 -11.18
CA GLY A 484 13.89 -28.50 -12.38
C GLY A 484 12.86 -27.39 -12.11
N GLY A 485 12.47 -27.16 -10.86
CA GLY A 485 11.40 -26.21 -10.50
C GLY A 485 10.00 -26.81 -10.56
N SER A 486 8.97 -25.99 -10.35
CA SER A 486 7.59 -26.44 -10.54
C SER A 486 7.33 -26.85 -11.99
N LEU A 487 6.24 -27.59 -12.21
CA LEU A 487 5.78 -27.88 -13.57
C LEU A 487 5.56 -26.59 -14.38
N ALA A 488 5.14 -25.48 -13.75
CA ALA A 488 4.96 -24.19 -14.43
C ALA A 488 6.28 -23.62 -14.93
N LEU A 489 7.35 -23.77 -14.15
CA LEU A 489 8.69 -23.31 -14.51
C LEU A 489 9.31 -24.17 -15.62
N ARG A 490 9.19 -25.50 -15.51
CA ARG A 490 9.60 -26.43 -16.57
C ARG A 490 8.82 -26.18 -17.88
N LEU A 491 7.54 -25.88 -17.78
CA LEU A 491 6.70 -25.48 -18.91
C LEU A 491 7.23 -24.18 -19.54
N ARG A 492 7.52 -23.16 -18.73
CA ARG A 492 8.07 -21.89 -19.23
C ARG A 492 9.43 -22.02 -19.92
N ARG A 493 10.20 -23.06 -19.58
CA ARG A 493 11.48 -23.40 -20.23
C ARG A 493 11.31 -24.17 -21.54
N GLY A 494 10.07 -24.53 -21.91
CA GLY A 494 9.79 -25.31 -23.11
C GLY A 494 10.16 -26.79 -22.99
N GLU A 495 10.28 -27.33 -21.76
CA GLU A 495 10.58 -28.76 -21.59
C GLU A 495 9.45 -29.62 -22.17
N VAL A 496 9.78 -30.50 -23.12
CA VAL A 496 8.79 -31.29 -23.85
C VAL A 496 7.90 -32.11 -22.91
N GLN A 497 8.49 -32.73 -21.89
CA GLN A 497 7.74 -33.51 -20.90
C GLN A 497 6.79 -32.65 -20.06
N ALA A 498 7.21 -31.44 -19.69
CA ALA A 498 6.38 -30.49 -18.96
C ALA A 498 5.23 -29.99 -19.82
N ILE A 499 5.47 -29.73 -21.11
CA ILE A 499 4.41 -29.39 -22.06
C ILE A 499 3.39 -30.53 -22.15
N ASP A 500 3.84 -31.77 -22.31
CA ASP A 500 2.94 -32.92 -22.41
C ASP A 500 2.17 -33.19 -21.09
N GLU A 501 2.80 -32.94 -19.94
CA GLU A 501 2.18 -33.03 -18.62
C GLU A 501 1.15 -31.91 -18.40
N SER A 502 1.49 -30.66 -18.70
CA SER A 502 0.59 -29.51 -18.58
C SER A 502 -0.58 -29.57 -19.58
N LEU A 503 -0.36 -30.04 -20.81
CA LEU A 503 -1.45 -30.26 -21.78
C LEU A 503 -2.45 -31.32 -21.27
N ARG A 504 -1.96 -32.39 -20.65
CA ARG A 504 -2.82 -33.40 -20.00
C ARG A 504 -3.56 -32.81 -18.80
N LEU A 505 -2.88 -32.01 -17.97
CA LEU A 505 -3.45 -31.38 -16.79
C LEU A 505 -4.58 -30.42 -17.17
N ILE A 506 -4.38 -29.53 -18.14
CA ILE A 506 -5.44 -28.60 -18.56
C ILE A 506 -6.64 -29.32 -19.18
N ALA A 507 -6.44 -30.49 -19.79
CA ALA A 507 -7.50 -31.31 -20.39
C ALA A 507 -8.23 -32.19 -19.36
N ASP A 508 -7.60 -32.56 -18.26
CA ASP A 508 -8.18 -33.44 -17.24
C ASP A 508 -9.27 -32.71 -16.42
N GLU A 509 -10.50 -33.19 -16.54
CA GLU A 509 -11.65 -32.64 -15.80
C GLU A 509 -11.58 -32.88 -14.28
N LYS A 510 -10.76 -33.84 -13.83
CA LYS A 510 -10.57 -34.12 -12.40
C LYS A 510 -9.56 -33.19 -11.74
N SER A 511 -8.69 -32.57 -12.53
CA SER A 511 -7.68 -31.64 -12.02
C SER A 511 -8.34 -30.36 -11.46
N PRO A 512 -7.83 -29.78 -10.37
CA PRO A 512 -8.40 -28.58 -9.78
C PRO A 512 -8.48 -27.42 -10.80
N VAL A 513 -9.61 -26.71 -10.80
CA VAL A 513 -9.84 -25.60 -11.75
C VAL A 513 -8.77 -24.52 -11.62
N ALA A 514 -8.30 -24.24 -10.39
CA ALA A 514 -7.27 -23.24 -10.14
C ALA A 514 -5.94 -23.59 -10.84
N ASP A 515 -5.50 -24.84 -10.74
CA ASP A 515 -4.28 -25.31 -11.40
C ASP A 515 -4.43 -25.22 -12.92
N ARG A 516 -5.56 -25.69 -13.45
CA ARG A 516 -5.85 -25.63 -14.90
C ARG A 516 -5.83 -24.19 -15.41
N VAL A 517 -6.42 -23.24 -14.69
CA VAL A 517 -6.39 -21.80 -15.03
C VAL A 517 -4.96 -21.27 -15.03
N MET A 518 -4.14 -21.63 -14.04
CA MET A 518 -2.75 -21.21 -13.94
C MET A 518 -1.92 -21.70 -15.15
N TYR A 519 -1.99 -22.99 -15.48
CA TYR A 519 -1.26 -23.53 -16.64
C TYR A 519 -1.77 -23.02 -17.99
N VAL A 520 -3.08 -22.77 -18.12
CA VAL A 520 -3.65 -22.09 -19.28
C VAL A 520 -3.03 -20.69 -19.45
N GLY A 521 -2.87 -19.95 -18.36
CA GLY A 521 -2.17 -18.66 -18.35
C GLY A 521 -0.72 -18.79 -18.85
N VAL A 522 0.03 -19.76 -18.32
CA VAL A 522 1.42 -20.02 -18.74
C VAL A 522 1.53 -20.33 -20.23
N PHE A 523 0.59 -21.11 -20.79
CA PHE A 523 0.55 -21.34 -22.24
C PHE A 523 0.30 -20.05 -23.04
N GLY A 524 -0.51 -19.13 -22.53
CA GLY A 524 -0.66 -17.79 -23.11
C GLY A 524 0.64 -16.97 -23.08
N ASP A 525 1.42 -17.09 -22.00
CA ASP A 525 2.70 -16.40 -21.83
C ASP A 525 3.75 -16.90 -22.85
N ILE A 526 3.90 -18.22 -23.00
CA ILE A 526 4.97 -18.82 -23.83
C ILE A 526 4.58 -19.05 -25.30
N ARG A 527 3.29 -18.90 -25.65
CA ARG A 527 2.77 -19.08 -27.01
C ARG A 527 3.09 -20.45 -27.64
N GLU A 528 3.06 -21.53 -26.86
CA GLU A 528 3.33 -22.90 -27.33
C GLU A 528 2.29 -23.35 -28.37
N PRO A 529 2.65 -23.59 -29.65
CA PRO A 529 1.69 -23.85 -30.72
C PRO A 529 0.79 -25.07 -30.47
N ARG A 530 1.29 -26.11 -29.79
CA ARG A 530 0.50 -27.31 -29.46
C ARG A 530 -0.67 -27.02 -28.51
N ALA A 531 -0.64 -25.90 -27.78
CA ALA A 531 -1.71 -25.53 -26.85
C ALA A 531 -2.93 -24.91 -27.55
N VAL A 532 -2.83 -24.42 -28.79
CA VAL A 532 -3.94 -23.71 -29.48
C VAL A 532 -5.22 -24.56 -29.55
N ALA A 533 -5.12 -25.81 -30.01
CA ALA A 533 -6.27 -26.71 -30.13
C ALA A 533 -6.89 -27.05 -28.75
N PRO A 534 -6.10 -27.48 -27.74
CA PRO A 534 -6.59 -27.67 -26.37
C PRO A 534 -7.23 -26.42 -25.76
N LEU A 535 -6.66 -25.23 -25.96
CA LEU A 535 -7.21 -23.98 -25.47
C LEU A 535 -8.55 -23.63 -26.15
N LEU A 536 -8.67 -23.82 -27.47
CA LEU A 536 -9.93 -23.67 -28.19
C LEU A 536 -11.01 -24.65 -27.70
N GLN A 537 -10.62 -25.89 -27.42
CA GLN A 537 -11.52 -26.87 -26.83
C GLN A 537 -11.99 -26.42 -25.45
N LEU A 538 -11.07 -26.00 -24.56
CA LEU A 538 -11.42 -25.52 -23.23
C LEU A 538 -12.32 -24.28 -23.26
N ALA A 539 -12.02 -23.31 -24.13
CA ALA A 539 -12.85 -22.13 -24.31
C ALA A 539 -14.31 -22.50 -24.61
N THR A 540 -14.53 -23.55 -25.40
CA THR A 540 -15.84 -23.94 -25.94
C THR A 540 -16.58 -24.97 -25.10
N THR A 541 -15.90 -25.96 -24.54
CA THR A 541 -16.53 -27.13 -23.91
C THR A 541 -16.40 -27.18 -22.39
N ALA A 542 -15.45 -26.45 -21.76
CA ALA A 542 -15.22 -26.58 -20.33
C ALA A 542 -16.47 -26.23 -19.49
N GLN A 543 -16.71 -26.90 -18.36
CA GLN A 543 -17.86 -26.58 -17.51
C GLN A 543 -17.66 -25.29 -16.71
N SER A 544 -16.41 -24.98 -16.34
CA SER A 544 -16.05 -23.81 -15.55
C SER A 544 -15.99 -22.54 -16.40
N VAL A 545 -16.75 -21.51 -16.01
CA VAL A 545 -16.70 -20.16 -16.61
C VAL A 545 -15.29 -19.56 -16.49
N ALA A 546 -14.66 -19.71 -15.33
CA ALA A 546 -13.30 -19.20 -15.09
C ALA A 546 -12.27 -19.83 -16.03
N LEU A 547 -12.39 -21.14 -16.29
CA LEU A 547 -11.48 -21.83 -17.20
C LEU A 547 -11.71 -21.45 -18.67
N ARG A 548 -12.97 -21.25 -19.09
CA ARG A 548 -13.28 -20.72 -20.42
C ARG A 548 -12.70 -19.32 -20.62
N ALA A 549 -12.87 -18.43 -19.64
CA ALA A 549 -12.36 -17.07 -19.69
C ALA A 549 -10.83 -17.03 -19.71
N ALA A 550 -10.17 -17.86 -18.91
CA ALA A 550 -8.72 -18.02 -18.92
C ALA A 550 -8.21 -18.50 -20.29
N ALA A 551 -8.87 -19.51 -20.89
CA ALA A 551 -8.49 -20.03 -22.20
C ALA A 551 -8.67 -18.99 -23.32
N LEU A 552 -9.78 -18.23 -23.30
CA LEU A 552 -10.02 -17.12 -24.24
C LEU A 552 -8.98 -16.01 -24.10
N THR A 553 -8.54 -15.73 -22.88
CA THR A 553 -7.50 -14.73 -22.60
C THR A 553 -6.15 -15.21 -23.09
N ALA A 554 -5.76 -16.46 -22.77
CA ALA A 554 -4.51 -17.05 -23.23
C ALA A 554 -4.42 -17.10 -24.77
N LEU A 555 -5.54 -17.42 -25.45
CA LEU A 555 -5.63 -17.43 -26.91
C LEU A 555 -5.32 -16.06 -27.55
N GLN A 556 -5.52 -14.94 -26.84
CA GLN A 556 -5.21 -13.60 -27.38
C GLN A 556 -3.73 -13.44 -27.73
N SER A 557 -2.84 -14.12 -27.01
CA SER A 557 -1.39 -14.06 -27.24
C SER A 557 -0.92 -14.78 -28.52
N TYR A 558 -1.78 -15.54 -29.18
CA TYR A 558 -1.48 -16.27 -30.43
C TYR A 558 -1.93 -15.47 -31.66
N ASP A 559 -1.29 -15.66 -32.81
CA ASP A 559 -1.51 -14.90 -34.05
C ASP A 559 -2.31 -15.64 -35.14
N SER A 560 -2.69 -16.91 -34.88
CA SER A 560 -3.42 -17.76 -35.84
C SER A 560 -4.81 -17.20 -36.21
N PRO A 561 -5.12 -16.95 -37.50
CA PRO A 561 -6.45 -16.51 -37.94
C PRO A 561 -7.57 -17.52 -37.66
N GLU A 562 -7.24 -18.81 -37.60
CA GLU A 562 -8.18 -19.90 -37.34
C GLU A 562 -8.84 -19.78 -35.96
N ILE A 563 -8.13 -19.20 -34.99
CA ILE A 563 -8.67 -18.91 -33.65
C ILE A 563 -9.88 -17.98 -33.76
N GLY A 564 -9.74 -16.85 -34.46
CA GLY A 564 -10.83 -15.90 -34.64
C GLY A 564 -12.05 -16.53 -35.34
N VAL A 565 -11.82 -17.33 -36.38
CA VAL A 565 -12.91 -18.04 -37.09
C VAL A 565 -13.60 -19.05 -36.18
N ALA A 566 -12.85 -19.84 -35.41
CA ALA A 566 -13.40 -20.82 -34.48
C ALA A 566 -14.24 -20.17 -33.36
N LEU A 567 -13.75 -19.08 -32.78
CA LEU A 567 -14.44 -18.34 -31.73
C LEU A 567 -15.73 -17.68 -32.25
N VAL A 568 -15.71 -17.06 -33.43
CA VAL A 568 -16.90 -16.47 -34.05
C VAL A 568 -17.99 -17.51 -34.29
N ARG A 569 -17.63 -18.72 -34.77
CA ARG A 569 -18.59 -19.82 -34.98
C ARG A 569 -19.26 -20.29 -33.68
N GLN A 570 -18.55 -20.21 -32.56
CA GLN A 570 -19.04 -20.66 -31.26
C GLN A 570 -19.69 -19.55 -30.44
N LEU A 571 -19.70 -18.31 -30.93
CA LEU A 571 -20.09 -17.13 -30.17
C LEU A 571 -21.50 -17.23 -29.56
N LYS A 572 -22.45 -17.79 -30.32
CA LYS A 572 -23.83 -18.04 -29.88
C LYS A 572 -23.95 -19.08 -28.76
N ASN A 573 -23.01 -20.01 -28.70
CA ASN A 573 -23.00 -21.13 -27.77
C ASN A 573 -22.31 -20.76 -26.44
N PHE A 574 -21.61 -19.62 -26.37
CA PHE A 574 -21.03 -19.17 -25.12
C PHE A 574 -22.13 -18.69 -24.15
N PRO A 575 -22.02 -19.06 -22.85
CA PRO A 575 -22.76 -18.41 -21.78
C PRO A 575 -22.55 -16.90 -21.79
N ALA A 576 -23.51 -16.14 -21.26
CA ALA A 576 -23.47 -14.68 -21.29
C ALA A 576 -22.18 -14.11 -20.67
N GLU A 577 -21.72 -14.68 -19.54
CA GLU A 577 -20.49 -14.22 -18.86
C GLU A 577 -19.22 -14.46 -19.68
N VAL A 578 -19.20 -15.50 -20.51
CA VAL A 578 -18.04 -15.90 -21.33
C VAL A 578 -18.06 -15.18 -22.68
N ARG A 579 -19.25 -14.84 -23.19
CA ARG A 579 -19.44 -14.20 -24.49
C ARG A 579 -18.74 -12.84 -24.57
N GLU A 580 -18.78 -12.05 -23.50
CA GLU A 580 -18.08 -10.76 -23.44
C GLU A 580 -16.56 -10.94 -23.54
N VAL A 581 -15.98 -11.91 -22.82
CA VAL A 581 -14.55 -12.26 -22.92
C VAL A 581 -14.22 -12.72 -24.34
N ALA A 582 -15.06 -13.55 -24.96
CA ALA A 582 -14.85 -14.04 -26.32
C ALA A 582 -14.88 -12.91 -27.35
N LEU A 583 -15.84 -11.98 -27.24
CA LEU A 583 -15.92 -10.78 -28.06
C LEU A 583 -14.70 -9.88 -27.87
N SER A 584 -14.24 -9.70 -26.64
CA SER A 584 -13.02 -8.95 -26.30
C SER A 584 -11.77 -9.59 -26.92
N THR A 585 -11.68 -10.93 -26.88
CA THR A 585 -10.63 -11.71 -27.55
C THR A 585 -10.68 -11.54 -29.06
N ILE A 586 -11.83 -11.70 -29.69
CA ILE A 586 -11.96 -11.56 -31.15
C ILE A 586 -11.63 -10.13 -31.61
N ALA A 587 -12.05 -9.12 -30.84
CA ALA A 587 -11.77 -7.72 -31.14
C ALA A 587 -10.31 -7.30 -30.85
N SER A 588 -9.49 -8.16 -30.24
CA SER A 588 -8.10 -7.84 -29.90
C SER A 588 -7.15 -7.78 -31.10
N ARG A 589 -7.53 -8.37 -32.25
CA ARG A 589 -6.71 -8.41 -33.47
C ARG A 589 -7.49 -8.00 -34.72
N PRO A 590 -6.84 -7.38 -35.73
CA PRO A 590 -7.52 -6.98 -36.97
C PRO A 590 -8.12 -8.14 -37.75
N ALA A 591 -7.37 -9.25 -37.92
CA ALA A 591 -7.83 -10.40 -38.70
C ALA A 591 -9.08 -11.07 -38.08
N TRP A 592 -9.11 -11.21 -36.77
CA TRP A 592 -10.24 -11.79 -36.04
C TRP A 592 -11.45 -10.85 -36.00
N THR A 593 -11.21 -9.55 -35.86
CA THR A 593 -12.24 -8.50 -35.96
C THR A 593 -12.94 -8.56 -37.33
N LYS A 594 -12.20 -8.75 -38.41
CA LYS A 594 -12.78 -8.93 -39.76
C LYS A 594 -13.68 -10.15 -39.84
N SER A 595 -13.30 -11.27 -39.25
CA SER A 595 -14.15 -12.48 -39.18
C SER A 595 -15.48 -12.21 -38.45
N LEU A 596 -15.46 -11.44 -37.37
CA LEU A 596 -16.68 -11.04 -36.66
C LEU A 596 -17.55 -10.10 -37.49
N LEU A 597 -16.95 -9.10 -38.14
CA LEU A 597 -17.67 -8.18 -39.04
C LEU A 597 -18.32 -8.90 -40.21
N THR A 598 -17.64 -9.90 -40.80
CA THR A 598 -18.25 -10.74 -41.84
C THR A 598 -19.47 -11.51 -41.31
N ALA A 599 -19.40 -12.07 -40.10
CA ALA A 599 -20.53 -12.76 -39.48
C ALA A 599 -21.70 -11.83 -39.10
N LEU A 600 -21.42 -10.55 -38.82
CA LEU A 600 -22.45 -9.52 -38.62
C LEU A 600 -23.10 -9.11 -39.95
N GLU A 601 -22.30 -8.98 -41.01
CA GLU A 601 -22.77 -8.62 -42.35
C GLU A 601 -23.62 -9.74 -43.00
N SER A 602 -23.32 -11.00 -42.71
CA SER A 602 -24.13 -12.15 -43.14
C SER A 602 -25.42 -12.34 -42.33
N GLY A 603 -25.57 -11.62 -41.21
CA GLY A 603 -26.67 -11.81 -40.27
C GLY A 603 -26.53 -13.04 -39.37
N ASP A 604 -25.37 -13.70 -39.39
CA ASP A 604 -25.10 -14.83 -38.50
C ASP A 604 -25.01 -14.36 -37.05
N ILE A 605 -24.47 -13.18 -36.75
CA ILE A 605 -24.48 -12.60 -35.39
C ILE A 605 -25.36 -11.34 -35.38
N PRO A 606 -26.35 -11.23 -34.48
CA PRO A 606 -27.11 -10.00 -34.30
C PRO A 606 -26.21 -8.84 -33.85
N ARG A 607 -26.40 -7.65 -34.42
CA ARG A 607 -25.63 -6.46 -34.01
C ARG A 607 -25.79 -6.10 -32.53
N ASP A 608 -26.96 -6.39 -31.96
CA ASP A 608 -27.30 -6.04 -30.57
C ASP A 608 -26.60 -6.98 -29.56
N ASP A 609 -26.01 -8.09 -30.04
CA ASP A 609 -25.19 -9.00 -29.24
C ASP A 609 -23.74 -8.52 -29.04
N VAL A 610 -23.34 -7.42 -29.70
CA VAL A 610 -21.99 -6.84 -29.58
C VAL A 610 -22.03 -5.57 -28.73
N PRO A 611 -21.49 -5.59 -27.49
CA PRO A 611 -21.48 -4.41 -26.63
C PRO A 611 -20.67 -3.26 -27.25
N LEU A 612 -21.11 -2.02 -26.98
CA LEU A 612 -20.48 -0.81 -27.50
C LEU A 612 -18.98 -0.70 -27.15
N VAL A 613 -18.57 -1.24 -26.00
CA VAL A 613 -17.15 -1.28 -25.59
C VAL A 613 -16.31 -2.13 -26.55
N ILE A 614 -16.86 -3.23 -27.08
CA ILE A 614 -16.21 -4.08 -28.06
C ILE A 614 -16.15 -3.37 -29.41
N VAL A 615 -17.24 -2.72 -29.84
CA VAL A 615 -17.26 -1.92 -31.08
C VAL A 615 -16.17 -0.84 -31.05
N ARG A 616 -16.00 -0.15 -29.91
CA ARG A 616 -14.93 0.83 -29.72
C ARG A 616 -13.54 0.20 -29.79
N LYS A 617 -13.35 -1.00 -29.22
CA LYS A 617 -12.08 -1.75 -29.31
C LYS A 617 -11.73 -2.08 -30.76
N MET A 618 -12.70 -2.47 -31.60
CA MET A 618 -12.47 -2.72 -33.02
C MET A 618 -11.90 -1.49 -33.76
N LEU A 619 -12.32 -0.29 -33.37
CA LEU A 619 -11.86 0.96 -33.99
C LEU A 619 -10.41 1.34 -33.61
N LEU A 620 -9.79 0.66 -32.65
CA LEU A 620 -8.39 0.91 -32.25
C LEU A 620 -7.37 0.39 -33.28
N HIS A 621 -7.75 -0.55 -34.16
CA HIS A 621 -6.85 -1.21 -35.12
C HIS A 621 -6.29 -0.31 -36.22
N SER A 622 -6.71 0.96 -36.30
CA SER A 622 -6.33 1.91 -37.35
C SER A 622 -6.51 1.38 -38.79
N ASP A 623 -7.36 0.37 -38.98
CA ASP A 623 -7.67 -0.27 -40.26
C ASP A 623 -8.93 0.37 -40.87
N ARG A 624 -8.79 0.98 -42.06
CA ARG A 624 -9.87 1.67 -42.75
C ARG A 624 -11.04 0.76 -43.12
N SER A 625 -10.78 -0.53 -43.40
CA SER A 625 -11.84 -1.49 -43.73
C SER A 625 -12.70 -1.82 -42.50
N ILE A 626 -12.06 -2.00 -41.34
CA ILE A 626 -12.75 -2.20 -40.07
C ILE A 626 -13.59 -0.97 -39.72
N ALA A 627 -13.01 0.23 -39.83
CA ALA A 627 -13.73 1.48 -39.55
C ALA A 627 -14.95 1.68 -40.48
N ALA A 628 -14.81 1.34 -41.77
CA ALA A 628 -15.91 1.42 -42.74
C ALA A 628 -17.05 0.43 -42.42
N SER A 629 -16.73 -0.83 -42.13
CA SER A 629 -17.74 -1.84 -41.76
C SER A 629 -18.42 -1.51 -40.42
N VAL A 630 -17.67 -1.03 -39.42
CA VAL A 630 -18.25 -0.55 -38.15
C VAL A 630 -19.18 0.64 -38.40
N GLY A 631 -18.75 1.64 -39.18
CA GLY A 631 -19.57 2.80 -39.53
C GLY A 631 -20.85 2.43 -40.30
N LYS A 632 -20.80 1.40 -41.14
CA LYS A 632 -21.97 0.87 -41.86
C LYS A 632 -23.01 0.24 -40.92
N GLN A 633 -22.54 -0.48 -39.90
CA GLN A 633 -23.41 -1.24 -38.98
C GLN A 633 -23.94 -0.38 -37.82
N TRP A 634 -23.15 0.56 -37.30
CA TRP A 634 -23.46 1.35 -36.11
C TRP A 634 -23.47 2.87 -36.30
N GLY A 635 -23.10 3.40 -37.47
CA GLY A 635 -23.00 4.85 -37.72
C GLY A 635 -21.79 5.50 -37.03
N SER A 636 -21.89 6.81 -36.73
CA SER A 636 -20.85 7.50 -35.96
C SER A 636 -20.88 7.02 -34.51
N VAL A 637 -19.82 6.33 -34.09
CA VAL A 637 -19.62 5.86 -32.71
C VAL A 637 -18.98 7.00 -31.87
N GLU A 638 -19.58 8.18 -31.89
CA GLU A 638 -19.25 9.29 -31.00
C GLU A 638 -20.25 9.36 -29.83
N GLY A 639 -19.75 9.68 -28.64
CA GLY A 639 -20.55 9.77 -27.40
C GLY A 639 -21.67 10.80 -27.52
N ALA A 640 -22.70 10.66 -26.68
CA ALA A 640 -23.87 11.54 -26.74
C ALA A 640 -23.48 13.03 -26.59
N ASN A 641 -24.15 13.91 -27.33
CA ASN A 641 -23.88 15.35 -27.30
C ASN A 641 -24.16 15.97 -25.90
N THR A 642 -23.40 16.99 -25.52
CA THR A 642 -23.44 17.63 -24.18
C THR A 642 -24.82 18.17 -23.80
N VAL A 643 -25.63 18.58 -24.80
CA VAL A 643 -26.98 19.11 -24.60
C VAL A 643 -27.97 18.00 -24.22
N GLN A 644 -27.92 16.84 -24.88
CA GLN A 644 -28.74 15.68 -24.55
C GLN A 644 -28.40 15.15 -23.16
N MET A 645 -27.12 15.15 -22.77
CA MET A 645 -26.69 14.74 -21.44
C MET A 645 -27.28 15.63 -20.35
N GLN A 646 -27.33 16.95 -20.56
CA GLN A 646 -27.97 17.87 -19.61
C GLN A 646 -29.47 17.59 -19.46
N GLN A 647 -30.17 17.35 -20.58
CA GLN A 647 -31.58 16.98 -20.57
C GLN A 647 -31.83 15.64 -19.85
N ASP A 648 -30.98 14.64 -20.09
CA ASP A 648 -31.06 13.34 -19.42
C ASP A 648 -30.81 13.46 -17.91
N VAL A 649 -29.85 14.28 -17.49
CA VAL A 649 -29.59 14.56 -16.06
C VAL A 649 -30.81 15.19 -15.39
N GLU A 650 -31.42 16.20 -16.01
CA GLU A 650 -32.62 16.85 -15.48
C GLU A 650 -33.80 15.87 -15.41
N ARG A 651 -34.03 15.11 -16.48
CA ARG A 651 -35.08 14.09 -16.56
C ARG A 651 -34.94 13.05 -15.45
N PHE A 652 -33.78 12.41 -15.31
CA PHE A 652 -33.58 11.37 -14.31
C PHE A 652 -33.63 11.91 -12.88
N THR A 653 -33.10 13.13 -12.65
CA THR A 653 -33.23 13.80 -11.35
C THR A 653 -34.70 14.02 -10.97
N ASN A 654 -35.53 14.46 -11.92
CA ASN A 654 -36.96 14.66 -11.70
C ASN A 654 -37.71 13.34 -11.45
N ILE A 655 -37.39 12.27 -12.20
CA ILE A 655 -37.97 10.95 -11.99
C ILE A 655 -37.69 10.46 -10.56
N VAL A 656 -36.44 10.54 -10.10
CA VAL A 656 -36.04 10.06 -8.76
C VAL A 656 -36.64 10.91 -7.63
N ASN A 657 -36.83 12.22 -7.85
CA ASN A 657 -37.42 13.11 -6.84
C ASN A 657 -38.96 13.13 -6.81
N SER A 658 -39.63 12.54 -7.81
CA SER A 658 -41.09 12.62 -7.91
C SER A 658 -41.81 11.87 -6.78
N VAL A 659 -41.45 10.61 -6.54
CA VAL A 659 -41.95 9.76 -5.45
C VAL A 659 -40.86 8.81 -4.96
N PRO A 660 -40.91 8.33 -3.70
CA PRO A 660 -39.95 7.35 -3.19
C PRO A 660 -39.99 6.02 -3.98
N GLY A 661 -38.83 5.42 -4.22
CA GLY A 661 -38.69 4.08 -4.77
C GLY A 661 -38.60 2.99 -3.70
N ASN A 662 -38.72 1.73 -4.11
CA ASN A 662 -38.54 0.55 -3.28
C ASN A 662 -37.07 0.08 -3.29
N PRO A 663 -36.34 0.18 -2.17
CA PRO A 663 -34.92 -0.16 -2.14
C PRO A 663 -34.66 -1.68 -2.22
N TYR A 664 -35.65 -2.55 -1.94
CA TYR A 664 -35.51 -4.00 -2.11
C TYR A 664 -35.49 -4.39 -3.60
N THR A 665 -36.39 -3.82 -4.41
CA THR A 665 -36.34 -3.96 -5.87
C THR A 665 -35.06 -3.31 -6.42
N GLY A 666 -34.68 -2.17 -5.85
CA GLY A 666 -33.44 -1.48 -6.18
C GLY A 666 -32.18 -2.31 -6.00
N LYS A 667 -32.11 -3.16 -4.97
CA LYS A 667 -30.99 -4.10 -4.73
C LYS A 667 -30.82 -5.08 -5.89
N VAL A 668 -31.93 -5.58 -6.44
CA VAL A 668 -31.92 -6.48 -7.60
C VAL A 668 -31.44 -5.73 -8.86
N LEU A 669 -31.98 -4.55 -9.12
CA LEU A 669 -31.58 -3.70 -10.25
C LEU A 669 -30.11 -3.28 -10.16
N PHE A 670 -29.61 -2.99 -8.96
CA PHE A 670 -28.20 -2.73 -8.73
C PHE A 670 -27.36 -3.91 -9.18
N GLY A 671 -27.66 -5.14 -8.72
CA GLY A 671 -26.93 -6.34 -9.14
C GLY A 671 -26.88 -6.53 -10.66
N GLN A 672 -27.95 -6.17 -11.36
CA GLN A 672 -28.06 -6.30 -12.82
C GLN A 672 -27.26 -5.24 -13.59
N HIS A 673 -27.27 -3.99 -13.12
CA HIS A 673 -26.75 -2.85 -13.88
C HIS A 673 -25.43 -2.28 -13.33
N CYS A 674 -25.28 -2.17 -12.01
CA CYS A 674 -24.14 -1.50 -11.38
C CYS A 674 -23.20 -2.48 -10.66
N GLY A 675 -23.76 -3.55 -10.10
CA GLY A 675 -23.09 -4.52 -9.24
C GLY A 675 -22.09 -5.42 -9.97
N LYS A 676 -22.12 -5.46 -11.30
CA LYS A 676 -21.04 -6.11 -12.08
C LYS A 676 -19.70 -5.41 -11.89
N CYS A 677 -19.72 -4.07 -11.76
CA CYS A 677 -18.52 -3.27 -11.67
C CYS A 677 -18.24 -2.77 -10.26
N HIS A 678 -19.29 -2.41 -9.53
CA HIS A 678 -19.18 -1.72 -8.25
C HIS A 678 -19.56 -2.59 -7.06
N THR A 679 -18.85 -2.44 -5.96
CA THR A 679 -19.26 -2.96 -4.65
C THR A 679 -20.20 -1.96 -3.98
N LEU A 680 -21.27 -2.47 -3.34
CA LEU A 680 -22.11 -1.72 -2.42
C LEU A 680 -22.52 -2.63 -1.26
N PHE A 681 -22.19 -2.21 -0.03
CA PHE A 681 -22.39 -2.99 1.19
C PHE A 681 -21.76 -4.40 1.13
N GLY A 682 -20.55 -4.48 0.56
CA GLY A 682 -19.84 -5.75 0.39
C GLY A 682 -20.39 -6.65 -0.73
N GLN A 683 -21.40 -6.22 -1.49
CA GLN A 683 -21.97 -6.96 -2.61
C GLN A 683 -21.63 -6.30 -3.95
N GLY A 684 -21.17 -7.07 -4.93
CA GLY A 684 -20.87 -6.58 -6.28
C GLY A 684 -19.43 -6.86 -6.72
N GLY A 685 -18.95 -6.08 -7.69
CA GLY A 685 -17.65 -6.26 -8.37
C GLY A 685 -16.58 -5.25 -7.96
N GLN A 686 -15.34 -5.53 -8.36
CA GLN A 686 -14.15 -4.70 -8.08
C GLN A 686 -13.50 -4.16 -9.37
N ILE A 687 -14.33 -3.79 -10.35
CA ILE A 687 -13.87 -3.18 -11.61
C ILE A 687 -13.94 -1.67 -11.51
N GLY A 688 -15.02 -1.15 -10.93
CA GLY A 688 -15.19 0.24 -10.56
C GLY A 688 -14.99 0.44 -9.05
N PRO A 689 -14.96 1.69 -8.58
CA PRO A 689 -14.77 2.00 -7.16
C PRO A 689 -15.89 1.43 -6.28
N ASP A 690 -15.54 1.01 -5.07
CA ASP A 690 -16.51 0.58 -4.04
C ASP A 690 -17.39 1.75 -3.60
N LEU A 691 -18.68 1.69 -3.94
CA LEU A 691 -19.68 2.73 -3.68
C LEU A 691 -20.14 2.78 -2.22
N THR A 692 -19.82 1.79 -1.39
CA THR A 692 -20.23 1.74 0.02
C THR A 692 -19.80 2.98 0.78
N SER A 693 -18.57 3.42 0.55
CA SER A 693 -17.93 4.56 1.21
C SER A 693 -18.19 5.90 0.52
N PHE A 694 -18.94 5.91 -0.60
CA PHE A 694 -19.22 7.12 -1.36
C PHE A 694 -20.40 7.91 -0.82
N LYS A 695 -20.35 9.21 -1.06
CA LYS A 695 -21.44 10.14 -0.80
C LYS A 695 -22.57 9.90 -1.80
N ARG A 696 -23.50 9.02 -1.44
CA ARG A 696 -24.61 8.58 -2.31
C ARG A 696 -25.89 9.38 -2.11
N ASP A 697 -25.95 10.28 -1.12
CA ASP A 697 -27.09 11.17 -0.87
C ASP A 697 -27.20 12.34 -1.87
N ASP A 698 -26.09 12.71 -2.54
CA ASP A 698 -26.07 13.71 -3.62
C ASP A 698 -26.57 13.12 -4.95
N LEU A 699 -27.90 13.16 -5.10
CA LEU A 699 -28.58 12.63 -6.28
C LEU A 699 -28.08 13.27 -7.58
N ARG A 700 -27.91 14.59 -7.62
CA ARG A 700 -27.57 15.29 -8.87
C ARG A 700 -26.18 14.89 -9.33
N ARG A 701 -25.20 14.87 -8.42
CA ARG A 701 -23.84 14.43 -8.76
C ARG A 701 -23.80 12.96 -9.19
N MET A 702 -24.56 12.10 -8.52
CA MET A 702 -24.66 10.69 -8.90
C MET A 702 -25.27 10.51 -10.30
N VAL A 703 -26.37 11.20 -10.62
CA VAL A 703 -26.98 11.16 -11.96
C VAL A 703 -26.01 11.69 -13.02
N VAL A 704 -25.29 12.78 -12.75
CA VAL A 704 -24.28 13.33 -13.68
C VAL A 704 -23.20 12.30 -13.97
N ASN A 705 -22.67 11.61 -12.96
CA ASN A 705 -21.63 10.61 -13.14
C ASN A 705 -22.14 9.33 -13.82
N ILE A 706 -23.44 9.01 -13.69
CA ILE A 706 -24.07 7.88 -14.40
C ILE A 706 -24.36 8.22 -15.87
N VAL A 707 -24.81 9.45 -16.16
CA VAL A 707 -25.14 9.91 -17.51
C VAL A 707 -23.87 10.24 -18.31
N ASN A 708 -22.87 10.85 -17.67
CA ASN A 708 -21.60 11.21 -18.26
C ASN A 708 -20.42 10.69 -17.42
N PRO A 709 -20.15 9.38 -17.46
CA PRO A 709 -19.08 8.77 -16.66
C PRO A 709 -17.67 9.23 -17.06
N SER A 710 -17.50 9.82 -18.24
CA SER A 710 -16.21 10.36 -18.70
C SER A 710 -15.94 11.80 -18.21
N LEU A 711 -16.90 12.44 -17.53
CA LEU A 711 -16.74 13.79 -17.00
C LEU A 711 -15.66 13.87 -15.91
N GLU A 712 -15.62 12.86 -15.05
CA GLU A 712 -14.68 12.75 -13.93
C GLU A 712 -14.29 11.27 -13.80
N ILE A 713 -13.12 10.91 -14.35
CA ILE A 713 -12.53 9.57 -14.18
C ILE A 713 -11.63 9.62 -12.96
N ARG A 714 -11.88 8.74 -11.99
CA ARG A 714 -11.08 8.67 -10.77
C ARG A 714 -9.71 8.09 -11.07
N GLU A 715 -8.70 8.68 -10.45
CA GLU A 715 -7.32 8.18 -10.45
C GLU A 715 -7.23 6.74 -9.91
N GLY A 716 -6.51 5.88 -10.63
CA GLY A 716 -6.46 4.43 -10.44
C GLY A 716 -7.54 3.65 -11.22
N PHE A 717 -8.45 4.34 -11.91
CA PHE A 717 -9.46 3.75 -12.81
C PHE A 717 -9.36 4.34 -14.23
N GLU A 718 -8.24 4.97 -14.57
CA GLU A 718 -7.96 5.41 -15.94
C GLU A 718 -7.94 4.21 -16.88
N ASN A 719 -8.62 4.38 -18.00
CA ASN A 719 -8.60 3.40 -19.07
C ASN A 719 -7.35 3.68 -19.93
N PHE A 720 -6.51 2.67 -20.08
CA PHE A 720 -5.33 2.67 -20.93
C PHE A 720 -5.62 1.88 -22.20
N VAL A 721 -5.08 2.36 -23.32
CA VAL A 721 -4.93 1.60 -24.55
C VAL A 721 -3.47 1.20 -24.66
N ILE A 722 -3.22 -0.09 -24.87
CA ILE A 722 -1.91 -0.66 -25.15
C ILE A 722 -1.94 -1.27 -26.55
N LEU A 723 -1.07 -0.77 -27.43
CA LEU A 723 -0.77 -1.39 -28.72
C LEU A 723 0.56 -2.14 -28.58
N THR A 724 0.56 -3.40 -28.99
CA THR A 724 1.74 -4.27 -28.89
C THR A 724 2.38 -4.49 -30.25
N ASP A 725 3.68 -4.79 -30.25
CA ASP A 725 4.48 -5.11 -31.42
C ASP A 725 3.93 -6.29 -32.25
N ASP A 726 3.24 -7.23 -31.58
CA ASP A 726 2.56 -8.38 -32.19
C ASP A 726 1.15 -8.04 -32.72
N GLY A 727 0.78 -6.76 -32.78
CA GLY A 727 -0.42 -6.25 -33.44
C GLY A 727 -1.72 -6.42 -32.65
N ARG A 728 -1.65 -6.56 -31.32
CA ARG A 728 -2.84 -6.57 -30.44
C ARG A 728 -3.20 -5.15 -30.03
N ALA A 729 -4.50 -4.88 -29.98
CA ALA A 729 -5.05 -3.70 -29.34
C ALA A 729 -5.74 -4.10 -28.04
N LEU A 730 -5.13 -3.73 -26.91
CA LEU A 730 -5.60 -4.05 -25.58
C LEU A 730 -6.11 -2.78 -24.90
N ASN A 731 -7.13 -2.92 -24.05
CA ASN A 731 -7.69 -1.80 -23.31
C ASN A 731 -8.19 -2.24 -21.92
N GLY A 732 -7.93 -1.43 -20.91
CA GLY A 732 -8.25 -1.75 -19.52
C GLY A 732 -7.58 -0.78 -18.56
N PHE A 733 -7.59 -1.08 -17.27
CA PHE A 733 -6.89 -0.30 -16.25
C PHE A 733 -5.65 -1.05 -15.78
N ILE A 734 -4.61 -0.32 -15.39
CA ILE A 734 -3.38 -0.93 -14.86
C ILE A 734 -3.70 -1.47 -13.47
N ALA A 735 -3.64 -2.79 -13.31
CA ALA A 735 -3.78 -3.44 -12.02
C ALA A 735 -2.46 -3.46 -11.24
N ASP A 736 -1.34 -3.59 -11.96
CA ASP A 736 0.03 -3.59 -11.42
C ASP A 736 1.02 -3.28 -12.56
N GLN A 737 2.23 -2.81 -12.23
CA GLN A 737 3.32 -2.65 -13.20
C GLN A 737 4.68 -2.54 -12.49
N ASP A 738 5.74 -3.00 -13.15
CA ASP A 738 7.12 -2.75 -12.73
C ASP A 738 7.96 -2.27 -13.92
N ASN A 739 9.29 -2.31 -13.86
CA ASN A 739 10.15 -1.87 -14.96
C ASN A 739 10.19 -2.83 -16.17
N GLN A 740 9.59 -4.01 -16.09
CA GLN A 740 9.63 -5.04 -17.12
C GLN A 740 8.24 -5.45 -17.61
N VAL A 741 7.19 -5.36 -16.79
CA VAL A 741 5.82 -5.77 -17.15
C VAL A 741 4.76 -4.73 -16.78
N VAL A 742 3.64 -4.78 -17.48
CA VAL A 742 2.40 -4.08 -17.17
C VAL A 742 1.28 -5.12 -17.06
N ILE A 743 0.56 -5.15 -15.94
CA ILE A 743 -0.63 -5.98 -15.74
C ILE A 743 -1.86 -5.13 -16.04
N LEU A 744 -2.49 -5.38 -17.18
CA LEU A 744 -3.70 -4.69 -17.62
C LEU A 744 -4.93 -5.52 -17.27
N LYS A 745 -5.83 -4.99 -16.44
CA LYS A 745 -7.13 -5.60 -16.15
C LYS A 745 -8.21 -5.02 -17.05
N SER A 746 -8.79 -5.90 -17.86
CA SER A 746 -9.84 -5.59 -18.81
C SER A 746 -11.20 -5.45 -18.13
N VAL A 747 -12.14 -4.83 -18.84
CA VAL A 747 -13.51 -4.55 -18.37
C VAL A 747 -14.35 -5.82 -18.16
N ASP A 748 -13.92 -6.92 -18.77
CA ASP A 748 -14.47 -8.27 -18.61
C ASP A 748 -13.92 -8.98 -17.36
N GLY A 749 -13.13 -8.27 -16.55
CA GLY A 749 -12.53 -8.75 -15.31
C GLY A 749 -11.24 -9.56 -15.49
N GLN A 750 -10.80 -9.83 -16.72
CA GLN A 750 -9.58 -10.60 -16.99
C GLN A 750 -8.32 -9.73 -16.88
N SER A 751 -7.23 -10.31 -16.39
CA SER A 751 -5.92 -9.62 -16.33
C SER A 751 -5.00 -10.16 -17.41
N GLN A 752 -4.24 -9.27 -18.04
CA GLN A 752 -3.24 -9.59 -19.05
C GLN A 752 -1.90 -9.03 -18.60
N VAL A 753 -0.89 -9.88 -18.56
CA VAL A 753 0.48 -9.45 -18.30
C VAL A 753 1.15 -9.18 -19.64
N ILE A 754 1.71 -7.99 -19.78
CA ILE A 754 2.28 -7.49 -21.03
C ILE A 754 3.72 -7.09 -20.73
N ALA A 755 4.68 -7.67 -21.44
CA ALA A 755 6.07 -7.29 -21.32
C ALA A 755 6.26 -5.89 -21.90
N ARG A 756 6.96 -5.00 -21.18
CA ARG A 756 7.13 -3.59 -21.59
C ARG A 756 7.86 -3.43 -22.92
N ASP A 757 8.80 -4.32 -23.21
CA ASP A 757 9.54 -4.34 -24.48
C ASP A 757 8.64 -4.69 -25.68
N SER A 758 7.52 -5.38 -25.45
CA SER A 758 6.50 -5.68 -26.47
C SER A 758 5.47 -4.56 -26.67
N ILE A 759 5.53 -3.47 -25.90
CA ILE A 759 4.59 -2.34 -25.99
C ILE A 759 5.09 -1.34 -27.03
N GLU A 760 4.36 -1.20 -28.14
CA GLU A 760 4.61 -0.16 -29.15
C GLU A 760 4.09 1.21 -28.66
N GLU A 761 2.88 1.23 -28.11
CA GLU A 761 2.25 2.45 -27.61
C GLU A 761 1.41 2.14 -26.36
N MET A 762 1.53 3.00 -25.34
CA MET A 762 0.67 2.96 -24.15
C MET A 762 0.19 4.37 -23.84
N ARG A 763 -1.13 4.58 -23.82
CA ARG A 763 -1.73 5.89 -23.53
C ARG A 763 -3.00 5.78 -22.71
N ALA A 764 -3.17 6.70 -21.76
CA ALA A 764 -4.45 6.89 -21.09
C ALA A 764 -5.45 7.52 -22.07
N ILE A 765 -6.69 7.04 -22.07
CA ILE A 765 -7.77 7.62 -22.86
C ILE A 765 -8.74 8.38 -21.95
N PRO A 766 -9.18 9.60 -22.31
CA PRO A 766 -10.05 10.45 -21.50
C PRO A 766 -11.52 10.01 -21.58
N ARG A 767 -11.76 8.69 -21.53
CA ARG A 767 -13.08 8.08 -21.57
C ARG A 767 -13.18 6.94 -20.57
N SER A 768 -14.25 6.97 -19.78
CA SER A 768 -14.50 5.98 -18.74
C SER A 768 -14.82 4.60 -19.32
N VAL A 769 -14.45 3.56 -18.55
CA VAL A 769 -14.89 2.18 -18.79
C VAL A 769 -16.39 2.02 -18.50
N MET A 770 -16.96 2.83 -17.61
CA MET A 770 -18.38 2.76 -17.27
C MET A 770 -19.24 3.11 -18.51
N PRO A 771 -20.20 2.24 -18.89
CA PRO A 771 -21.05 2.48 -20.05
C PRO A 771 -21.93 3.73 -19.92
N GLU A 772 -22.03 4.52 -20.99
CA GLU A 772 -23.03 5.58 -21.12
C GLU A 772 -24.44 4.99 -21.30
N GLY A 773 -25.46 5.68 -20.80
CA GLY A 773 -26.86 5.32 -21.06
C GLY A 773 -27.39 4.12 -20.28
N ILE A 774 -26.74 3.71 -19.19
CA ILE A 774 -27.12 2.56 -18.37
C ILE A 774 -28.55 2.62 -17.81
N LEU A 775 -29.11 3.83 -17.71
CA LEU A 775 -30.48 4.08 -17.24
C LEU A 775 -31.54 4.02 -18.35
N LYS A 776 -31.15 4.05 -19.63
CA LYS A 776 -32.10 4.09 -20.76
C LYS A 776 -33.03 2.87 -20.86
N PRO A 777 -32.60 1.64 -20.53
CA PRO A 777 -33.47 0.47 -20.56
C PRO A 777 -34.51 0.41 -19.42
N LEU A 778 -34.37 1.26 -18.40
CA LEU A 778 -35.21 1.22 -17.21
C LEU A 778 -36.44 2.12 -17.37
N ASP A 779 -37.58 1.63 -16.89
CA ASP A 779 -38.77 2.47 -16.73
C ASP A 779 -38.63 3.43 -15.53
N GLU A 780 -39.56 4.38 -15.39
CA GLU A 780 -39.48 5.38 -14.32
C GLU A 780 -39.53 4.79 -12.91
N GLN A 781 -40.26 3.69 -12.69
CA GLN A 781 -40.33 3.03 -11.39
C GLN A 781 -39.02 2.32 -11.07
N GLN A 782 -38.44 1.62 -12.05
CA GLN A 782 -37.16 0.95 -11.91
C GLN A 782 -36.03 1.94 -11.62
N ILE A 783 -36.04 3.11 -12.25
CA ILE A 783 -35.07 4.18 -11.94
C ILE A 783 -35.24 4.63 -10.49
N ARG A 784 -36.46 4.89 -10.02
CA ARG A 784 -36.70 5.25 -8.61
C ARG A 784 -36.22 4.18 -7.64
N ASP A 785 -36.53 2.91 -7.93
CA ASP A 785 -36.16 1.77 -7.10
C ASP A 785 -34.64 1.60 -7.03
N LEU A 786 -33.95 1.63 -8.17
CA LEU A 786 -32.48 1.57 -8.24
C LEU A 786 -31.85 2.67 -7.40
N PHE A 787 -32.31 3.92 -7.55
CA PHE A 787 -31.78 5.04 -6.78
C PHE A 787 -32.16 4.98 -5.30
N ALA A 788 -33.30 4.39 -4.93
CA ALA A 788 -33.64 4.16 -3.52
C ALA A 788 -32.64 3.22 -2.84
N TYR A 789 -32.16 2.19 -3.53
CA TYR A 789 -31.11 1.31 -3.03
C TYR A 789 -29.72 1.97 -3.06
N LEU A 790 -29.35 2.62 -4.17
CA LEU A 790 -28.09 3.35 -4.28
C LEU A 790 -27.97 4.41 -3.17
N ARG A 791 -29.07 4.98 -2.68
CA ARG A 791 -29.08 6.00 -1.61
C ARG A 791 -29.29 5.42 -0.21
N ALA A 792 -29.43 4.10 -0.05
CA ALA A 792 -29.58 3.48 1.26
C ALA A 792 -28.33 3.76 2.13
N ALA A 793 -28.54 4.09 3.40
CA ALA A 793 -27.45 4.39 4.34
C ALA A 793 -26.85 3.13 4.99
N GLN A 794 -27.58 2.02 4.97
CA GLN A 794 -27.20 0.73 5.59
C GLN A 794 -27.55 -0.43 4.65
N PRO A 795 -26.88 -1.59 4.80
CA PRO A 795 -27.24 -2.81 4.08
C PRO A 795 -28.71 -3.16 4.33
N LEU A 796 -29.42 -3.49 3.26
CA LEU A 796 -30.74 -4.11 3.39
C LEU A 796 -30.57 -5.59 3.76
N PRO A 797 -31.41 -6.13 4.65
CA PRO A 797 -31.41 -7.54 5.00
C PRO A 797 -31.54 -8.48 3.79
#